data_AF-A0A8J7RI38-F1
#
_entry.id   AF-A0A8J7RI38-F1
#
_cell.length_a   1.000
_cell.length_b   1.000
_cell.length_c   1.000
_cell.angle_alpha   90.00
_cell.angle_beta   90.00
_cell.angle_gamma   90.00
#
_symmetry.space_group_name_H-M   'P 1'
#
loop_
_entity.id
_entity.type
_entity.pdbx_description
1 polymer ?
#
loop_
_entity_poly.entity_id
_entity_poly.type
_entity_poly.pdbx_seq_one_letter_code
_entity_poly.pdbx_strand_id
1 'polypeptide(L)'
;DDSNGLIITNNTISLNKYGIDLQTLDNTTITNNTIVSNIDRGIGLYHVYNTKIMDNNVSLNKNYGILLAEITNISIINNTINSNTESGIQMYKVAGIINIINNTVTSNKYGIYLQNIDNANIINNTVTSNNYHGIYNYNSNNNSITNNNVSLNTQCGIRIDNCDNNTIINNTVNSNDYHGIYARISNNNTIINNTANSNNFNGIYIYKTRVNTVLDNDASLNYYNGIYLEYSNNNSIINNNASLNTQCGIRIDNCDNSTIINNTVTSNNYHGIYARISNNNTIINNTANSNIQYGIYIYKTRVNTVLDNNASLNYDNGIYLEDSTNATLTNNTVYSNGEEGIKLFSSHNNTIKYNNASLNYDEQGIYISNSWNNTIINNTANSNQEEGIYLTSSSNNIIANNTVCFNEDEGIHISNSHNNTFINNNISLTKYDRGIYISNSWNNTIANNTMNSNDFSGIHGDRCYNNTIANNTMNSNGEKGILLENCGNNTIINNIISLNIDNGIYLINSNNNSIYNNIFNNTENIKTGRVVGLNYWNTTKENGGGNYWFTPNGTGFSETNADTNNDGFCDEPYSIIINNIDYLPKYLKKEEPTPEPTPTKDNNNNRRRTIDASDSIESKSLRRTVSDSTVVYGSNFDKQLANSLKENTYSDDTEIDGDTIILGGPVSNRIANQYNDRFTIPVTNDNPGTNRGIIQVISIPSGSSSIVQSYKLIYIAGSDRLGTEAALKYFETLTELPDEPITVEWTPNGFKVIE
;
A
#
# COMPACT_ATOMS: atom_id res chain seq x y z
N ASP A 1 -24.92 -64.02 32.33
CA ASP A 1 -26.04 -63.23 31.80
C ASP A 1 -25.50 -61.90 31.32
N ASP A 2 -25.22 -61.87 30.01
CA ASP A 2 -24.60 -60.78 29.26
C ASP A 2 -25.59 -59.63 28.97
N SER A 3 -26.35 -59.21 29.97
CA SER A 3 -27.39 -58.19 29.80
C SER A 3 -27.44 -57.11 30.89
N ASN A 4 -26.64 -57.22 31.95
CA ASN A 4 -26.62 -56.23 33.02
C ASN A 4 -25.34 -55.39 32.94
N GLY A 5 -25.45 -54.20 32.36
CA GLY A 5 -24.38 -53.20 32.37
C GLY A 5 -23.90 -52.91 33.80
N LEU A 6 -22.59 -52.68 33.96
CA LEU A 6 -21.98 -52.38 35.26
C LEU A 6 -22.13 -50.89 35.59
N ILE A 7 -22.68 -50.58 36.77
CA ILE A 7 -22.76 -49.19 37.28
C ILE A 7 -21.92 -49.07 38.55
N ILE A 8 -20.91 -48.20 38.53
CA ILE A 8 -20.07 -47.85 39.69
C ILE A 8 -20.37 -46.39 40.05
N THR A 9 -21.02 -46.15 41.19
CA THR A 9 -21.42 -44.79 41.57
C THR A 9 -21.35 -44.47 43.06
N ASN A 10 -21.06 -43.21 43.38
CA ASN A 10 -21.02 -42.65 44.74
C ASN A 10 -20.00 -43.32 45.68
N ASN A 11 -18.83 -43.71 45.14
CA ASN A 11 -17.76 -44.34 45.91
C ASN A 11 -16.59 -43.40 46.17
N THR A 12 -15.87 -43.65 47.27
CA THR A 12 -14.52 -43.10 47.52
C THR A 12 -13.51 -44.24 47.48
N ILE A 13 -12.56 -44.18 46.53
CA ILE A 13 -11.55 -45.22 46.29
C ILE A 13 -10.17 -44.58 46.44
N SER A 14 -9.38 -45.02 47.42
CA SER A 14 -8.07 -44.43 47.67
C SER A 14 -7.03 -45.40 48.19
N LEU A 15 -5.75 -45.03 48.03
CA LEU A 15 -4.59 -45.76 48.56
C LEU A 15 -4.46 -47.21 48.05
N ASN A 16 -5.02 -47.52 46.87
CA ASN A 16 -4.92 -48.84 46.25
C ASN A 16 -3.80 -48.90 45.22
N LYS A 17 -3.48 -50.11 44.72
CA LYS A 17 -2.59 -50.27 43.56
C LYS A 17 -3.19 -49.59 42.32
N TYR A 18 -4.45 -49.92 42.04
CA TYR A 18 -5.28 -49.34 40.99
C TYR A 18 -6.60 -48.87 41.63
N GLY A 19 -7.20 -47.78 41.14
CA GLY A 19 -8.51 -47.33 41.59
C GLY A 19 -9.64 -48.22 41.06
N ILE A 20 -10.31 -47.81 39.99
CA ILE A 20 -11.24 -48.64 39.21
C ILE A 20 -10.47 -49.25 38.06
N ASP A 21 -10.39 -50.58 38.00
CA ASP A 21 -9.67 -51.29 36.95
C ASP A 21 -10.55 -52.40 36.36
N LEU A 22 -10.99 -52.23 35.10
CA LEU A 22 -11.96 -53.12 34.48
C LEU A 22 -11.45 -53.66 33.13
N GLN A 23 -11.82 -54.91 32.85
CA GLN A 23 -11.49 -55.60 31.60
C GLN A 23 -12.69 -56.39 31.08
N THR A 24 -12.85 -56.47 29.75
CA THR A 24 -13.83 -57.34 29.07
C THR A 24 -15.28 -57.15 29.55
N LEU A 25 -15.80 -55.92 29.46
CA LEU A 25 -17.16 -55.56 29.86
C LEU A 25 -17.90 -54.81 28.76
N ASP A 26 -19.23 -54.81 28.81
CA ASP A 26 -20.09 -54.00 27.95
C ASP A 26 -21.05 -53.17 28.81
N ASN A 27 -21.50 -52.03 28.28
CA ASN A 27 -22.48 -51.12 28.91
C ASN A 27 -22.07 -50.68 30.33
N THR A 28 -20.86 -50.14 30.48
CA THR A 28 -20.33 -49.70 31.78
C THR A 28 -20.57 -48.22 32.03
N THR A 29 -21.07 -47.85 33.22
CA THR A 29 -21.20 -46.47 33.69
C THR A 29 -20.43 -46.26 34.99
N ILE A 30 -19.48 -45.33 35.00
CA ILE A 30 -18.69 -44.93 36.18
C ILE A 30 -19.05 -43.47 36.48
N THR A 31 -19.76 -43.20 37.57
CA THR A 31 -20.26 -41.83 37.84
C THR A 31 -20.28 -41.40 39.30
N ASN A 32 -20.01 -40.11 39.58
CA ASN A 32 -20.02 -39.54 40.93
C ASN A 32 -19.06 -40.25 41.92
N ASN A 33 -17.89 -40.69 41.47
CA ASN A 33 -16.89 -41.31 42.35
C ASN A 33 -15.74 -40.33 42.65
N THR A 34 -15.12 -40.48 43.83
CA THR A 34 -13.87 -39.82 44.20
C THR A 34 -12.75 -40.88 44.24
N ILE A 35 -11.76 -40.75 43.36
CA ILE A 35 -10.71 -41.74 43.14
C ILE A 35 -9.35 -41.07 43.32
N VAL A 36 -8.69 -41.32 44.45
CA VAL A 36 -7.57 -40.47 44.90
C VAL A 36 -6.37 -41.25 45.44
N SER A 37 -5.15 -40.77 45.17
CA SER A 37 -3.91 -41.29 45.78
C SER A 37 -3.63 -42.78 45.54
N ASN A 38 -3.99 -43.32 44.36
CA ASN A 38 -3.64 -44.70 43.99
C ASN A 38 -2.20 -44.79 43.46
N ILE A 39 -1.57 -45.96 43.60
CA ILE A 39 -0.14 -46.19 43.31
C ILE A 39 0.16 -46.24 41.80
N ASP A 40 -0.86 -46.41 40.94
CA ASP A 40 -0.71 -46.33 39.48
C ASP A 40 -1.82 -45.46 38.86
N ARG A 41 -2.98 -46.04 38.53
CA ARG A 41 -4.06 -45.35 37.81
C ARG A 41 -5.33 -45.17 38.63
N GLY A 42 -6.04 -44.07 38.37
CA GLY A 42 -7.37 -43.80 38.92
C GLY A 42 -8.44 -44.69 38.27
N ILE A 43 -8.69 -44.51 36.98
CA ILE A 43 -9.59 -45.37 36.19
C ILE A 43 -8.80 -46.00 35.05
N GLY A 44 -8.77 -47.34 34.99
CA GLY A 44 -8.15 -48.11 33.92
C GLY A 44 -9.17 -49.02 33.24
N LEU A 45 -9.37 -48.89 31.94
CA LEU A 45 -10.30 -49.74 31.18
C LEU A 45 -9.60 -50.38 29.97
N TYR A 46 -9.84 -51.69 29.78
CA TYR A 46 -9.26 -52.47 28.68
C TYR A 46 -10.32 -53.38 28.05
N HIS A 47 -10.44 -53.40 26.72
CA HIS A 47 -11.42 -54.26 26.03
C HIS A 47 -12.87 -54.05 26.52
N VAL A 48 -13.29 -52.80 26.70
CA VAL A 48 -14.64 -52.44 27.15
C VAL A 48 -15.43 -51.77 26.03
N TYR A 49 -16.73 -51.98 26.01
CA TYR A 49 -17.65 -51.47 25.00
C TYR A 49 -18.72 -50.57 25.65
N ASN A 50 -19.18 -49.55 24.92
CA ASN A 50 -20.31 -48.69 25.29
C ASN A 50 -20.20 -48.09 26.70
N THR A 51 -19.11 -47.38 26.97
CA THR A 51 -18.78 -46.90 28.31
C THR A 51 -19.06 -45.41 28.51
N LYS A 52 -19.50 -45.05 29.71
CA LYS A 52 -19.65 -43.67 30.18
C LYS A 52 -18.87 -43.46 31.47
N ILE A 53 -18.02 -42.43 31.50
CA ILE A 53 -17.30 -41.96 32.69
C ILE A 53 -17.77 -40.53 32.95
N MET A 54 -18.55 -40.31 34.00
CA MET A 54 -19.25 -39.03 34.20
C MET A 54 -19.13 -38.48 35.62
N ASP A 55 -18.89 -37.19 35.78
CA ASP A 55 -19.00 -36.50 37.08
C ASP A 55 -18.09 -37.11 38.19
N ASN A 56 -16.93 -37.68 37.82
CA ASN A 56 -15.97 -38.23 38.79
C ASN A 56 -14.88 -37.22 39.14
N ASN A 57 -14.32 -37.33 40.35
CA ASN A 57 -13.11 -36.63 40.78
C ASN A 57 -11.94 -37.63 40.85
N VAL A 58 -10.96 -37.50 39.97
CA VAL A 58 -9.81 -38.41 39.86
C VAL A 58 -8.51 -37.66 40.07
N SER A 59 -7.87 -37.84 41.23
CA SER A 59 -6.74 -36.99 41.60
C SER A 59 -5.59 -37.66 42.33
N LEU A 60 -4.41 -37.01 42.32
CA LEU A 60 -3.23 -37.43 43.09
C LEU A 60 -2.77 -38.87 42.84
N ASN A 61 -3.14 -39.47 41.70
CA ASN A 61 -2.70 -40.82 41.37
C ASN A 61 -1.26 -40.78 40.86
N LYS A 62 -0.48 -41.78 41.27
CA LYS A 62 0.97 -41.82 41.04
C LYS A 62 1.38 -41.95 39.59
N ASN A 63 0.48 -42.30 38.66
CA ASN A 63 0.68 -42.24 37.21
C ASN A 63 -0.54 -41.58 36.53
N TYR A 64 -1.57 -42.35 36.17
CA TYR A 64 -2.63 -41.89 35.26
C TYR A 64 -3.92 -41.51 36.00
N GLY A 65 -4.61 -40.47 35.52
CA GLY A 65 -6.00 -40.20 35.91
C GLY A 65 -6.94 -41.26 35.32
N ILE A 66 -7.20 -41.15 34.02
CA ILE A 66 -8.00 -42.08 33.22
C ILE A 66 -7.12 -42.65 32.10
N LEU A 67 -6.97 -43.97 32.07
CA LEU A 67 -6.22 -44.71 31.05
C LEU A 67 -7.15 -45.70 30.32
N LEU A 68 -7.29 -45.53 29.02
CA LEU A 68 -8.16 -46.36 28.18
C LEU A 68 -7.36 -47.02 27.05
N ALA A 69 -7.56 -48.32 26.86
CA ALA A 69 -6.96 -49.05 25.76
C ALA A 69 -7.95 -50.05 25.14
N GLU A 70 -7.99 -50.09 23.80
CA GLU A 70 -8.77 -51.09 23.05
C GLU A 70 -10.25 -51.05 23.42
N ILE A 71 -10.82 -49.83 23.43
CA ILE A 71 -12.21 -49.52 23.80
C ILE A 71 -13.03 -49.22 22.54
N THR A 72 -14.33 -49.54 22.54
CA THR A 72 -15.27 -49.06 21.51
C THR A 72 -16.42 -48.28 22.15
N ASN A 73 -16.75 -47.11 21.60
CA ASN A 73 -17.79 -46.20 22.10
C ASN A 73 -17.53 -45.75 23.55
N ILE A 74 -16.95 -44.57 23.72
CA ILE A 74 -16.65 -43.97 25.03
C ILE A 74 -17.17 -42.54 25.12
N SER A 75 -17.72 -42.20 26.29
CA SER A 75 -18.03 -40.82 26.66
C SER A 75 -17.43 -40.48 28.03
N ILE A 76 -16.55 -39.49 28.07
CA ILE A 76 -15.92 -38.95 29.28
C ILE A 76 -16.48 -37.55 29.47
N ILE A 77 -17.36 -37.35 30.46
CA ILE A 77 -18.16 -36.13 30.59
C ILE A 77 -18.07 -35.54 32.00
N ASN A 78 -17.87 -34.23 32.13
CA ASN A 78 -17.94 -33.50 33.41
C ASN A 78 -17.00 -34.04 34.53
N ASN A 79 -15.90 -34.70 34.19
CA ASN A 79 -14.98 -35.20 35.21
C ASN A 79 -13.97 -34.12 35.61
N THR A 80 -13.55 -34.15 36.88
CA THR A 80 -12.42 -33.35 37.39
C THR A 80 -11.22 -34.27 37.57
N ILE A 81 -10.14 -34.04 36.84
CA ILE A 81 -8.98 -34.93 36.77
C ILE A 81 -7.71 -34.10 37.03
N ASN A 82 -7.10 -34.25 38.21
CA ASN A 82 -6.01 -33.36 38.59
C ASN A 82 -4.85 -33.99 39.35
N SER A 83 -3.68 -33.36 39.21
CA SER A 83 -2.50 -33.70 40.01
C SER A 83 -2.06 -35.16 39.91
N ASN A 84 -2.28 -35.81 38.77
CA ASN A 84 -1.72 -37.12 38.45
C ASN A 84 -0.33 -36.95 37.83
N THR A 85 0.63 -37.84 38.08
CA THR A 85 2.03 -37.60 37.65
C THR A 85 2.27 -37.79 36.15
N GLU A 86 1.41 -38.55 35.46
CA GLU A 86 1.40 -38.76 34.02
C GLU A 86 0.15 -38.08 33.41
N SER A 87 -0.49 -38.67 32.41
CA SER A 87 -1.63 -38.05 31.72
C SER A 87 -2.89 -37.99 32.59
N GLY A 88 -3.64 -36.89 32.48
CA GLY A 88 -4.99 -36.78 33.03
C GLY A 88 -5.94 -37.76 32.33
N ILE A 89 -6.09 -37.63 31.01
CA ILE A 89 -6.80 -38.59 30.16
C ILE A 89 -5.83 -39.10 29.10
N GLN A 90 -5.66 -40.42 29.00
CA GLN A 90 -4.89 -41.04 27.93
C GLN A 90 -5.65 -42.19 27.27
N MET A 91 -5.62 -42.20 25.94
CA MET A 91 -6.31 -43.19 25.12
C MET A 91 -5.41 -43.79 24.05
N TYR A 92 -5.50 -45.11 23.89
CA TYR A 92 -4.77 -45.87 22.88
C TYR A 92 -5.70 -46.85 22.15
N LYS A 93 -5.73 -46.81 20.81
CA LYS A 93 -6.56 -47.70 19.96
C LYS A 93 -8.03 -47.75 20.39
N VAL A 94 -8.68 -46.60 20.52
CA VAL A 94 -10.12 -46.50 20.79
C VAL A 94 -10.84 -46.27 19.47
N ALA A 95 -11.98 -46.94 19.28
CA ALA A 95 -12.78 -46.84 18.06
C ALA A 95 -14.25 -46.49 18.36
N GLY A 96 -15.01 -46.21 17.29
CA GLY A 96 -16.43 -45.87 17.39
C GLY A 96 -16.65 -44.43 17.83
N ILE A 97 -17.70 -44.19 18.61
CA ILE A 97 -18.07 -42.86 19.10
C ILE A 97 -17.16 -42.48 20.27
N ILE A 98 -16.37 -41.41 20.13
CA ILE A 98 -15.42 -40.98 21.16
C ILE A 98 -15.73 -39.53 21.54
N ASN A 99 -16.23 -39.33 22.75
CA ASN A 99 -16.63 -38.02 23.26
C ASN A 99 -15.88 -37.68 24.54
N ILE A 100 -15.17 -36.54 24.56
CA ILE A 100 -14.52 -35.97 25.75
C ILE A 100 -15.11 -34.57 25.93
N ILE A 101 -16.03 -34.42 26.88
CA ILE A 101 -16.89 -33.23 26.95
C ILE A 101 -16.88 -32.62 28.36
N ASN A 102 -16.71 -31.30 28.47
CA ASN A 102 -16.84 -30.54 29.73
C ASN A 102 -15.94 -31.05 30.89
N ASN A 103 -14.82 -31.70 30.61
CA ASN A 103 -13.92 -32.16 31.67
C ASN A 103 -12.99 -31.03 32.11
N THR A 104 -12.62 -31.04 33.39
CA THR A 104 -11.57 -30.18 33.95
C THR A 104 -10.32 -31.03 34.20
N VAL A 105 -9.24 -30.78 33.45
CA VAL A 105 -8.02 -31.57 33.46
C VAL A 105 -6.81 -30.69 33.77
N THR A 106 -6.31 -30.74 35.00
CA THR A 106 -5.32 -29.77 35.49
C THR A 106 -4.15 -30.38 36.27
N SER A 107 -2.97 -29.76 36.22
CA SER A 107 -1.80 -30.20 37.01
C SER A 107 -1.38 -31.66 36.79
N ASN A 108 -1.68 -32.22 35.62
CA ASN A 108 -1.16 -33.51 35.18
C ASN A 108 0.11 -33.29 34.33
N LYS A 109 0.80 -34.33 33.88
CA LYS A 109 1.87 -34.17 32.87
C LYS A 109 1.28 -33.78 31.52
N TYR A 110 0.50 -34.68 30.92
CA TYR A 110 -0.34 -34.35 29.76
C TYR A 110 -1.76 -34.11 30.24
N GLY A 111 -2.48 -33.15 29.65
CA GLY A 111 -3.90 -33.00 29.92
C GLY A 111 -4.70 -34.14 29.29
N ILE A 112 -4.94 -34.05 27.98
CA ILE A 112 -5.63 -35.06 27.17
C ILE A 112 -4.67 -35.56 26.11
N TYR A 113 -4.38 -36.86 26.09
CA TYR A 113 -3.48 -37.49 25.12
C TYR A 113 -4.20 -38.58 24.31
N LEU A 114 -4.32 -38.36 23.00
CA LEU A 114 -4.84 -39.30 22.02
C LEU A 114 -3.71 -39.92 21.19
N GLN A 115 -3.66 -41.25 21.14
CA GLN A 115 -2.73 -42.01 20.32
C GLN A 115 -3.44 -43.03 19.42
N ASN A 116 -3.32 -42.87 18.11
CA ASN A 116 -4.02 -43.68 17.10
C ASN A 116 -5.54 -43.65 17.30
N ILE A 117 -6.11 -42.44 17.43
CA ILE A 117 -7.53 -42.23 17.68
C ILE A 117 -8.11 -41.37 16.56
N ASP A 118 -9.09 -41.92 15.85
CA ASP A 118 -9.78 -41.19 14.79
C ASP A 118 -11.22 -40.85 15.20
N ASN A 119 -11.77 -39.77 14.65
CA ASN A 119 -13.17 -39.36 14.82
C ASN A 119 -13.58 -39.05 16.27
N ALA A 120 -12.65 -38.54 17.08
CA ALA A 120 -12.92 -38.08 18.43
C ALA A 120 -13.45 -36.63 18.47
N ASN A 121 -14.39 -36.40 19.38
CA ASN A 121 -14.94 -35.09 19.69
C ASN A 121 -14.41 -34.63 21.06
N ILE A 122 -13.57 -33.60 21.08
CA ILE A 122 -13.02 -32.97 22.29
C ILE A 122 -13.67 -31.60 22.43
N ILE A 123 -14.65 -31.46 23.30
CA ILE A 123 -15.56 -30.30 23.33
C ILE A 123 -15.63 -29.68 24.73
N ASN A 124 -15.52 -28.34 24.82
CA ASN A 124 -15.76 -27.58 26.05
C ASN A 124 -14.93 -28.01 27.27
N ASN A 125 -13.76 -28.63 27.08
CA ASN A 125 -12.91 -29.04 28.19
C ASN A 125 -12.07 -27.86 28.69
N THR A 126 -11.81 -27.82 29.99
CA THR A 126 -10.83 -26.92 30.61
C THR A 126 -9.56 -27.73 30.91
N VAL A 127 -8.50 -27.50 30.13
CA VAL A 127 -7.25 -28.26 30.15
C VAL A 127 -6.09 -27.31 30.45
N THR A 128 -5.84 -27.05 31.74
CA THR A 128 -4.97 -25.95 32.16
C THR A 128 -3.89 -26.37 33.15
N SER A 129 -2.76 -25.65 33.16
CA SER A 129 -1.71 -25.86 34.16
C SER A 129 -1.15 -27.28 34.21
N ASN A 130 -1.12 -27.98 33.07
CA ASN A 130 -0.46 -29.27 32.95
C ASN A 130 1.05 -29.06 32.68
N ASN A 131 1.88 -29.96 33.19
CA ASN A 131 3.34 -29.90 33.17
C ASN A 131 3.97 -30.33 31.83
N TYR A 132 3.17 -30.39 30.77
CA TYR A 132 3.59 -30.65 29.39
C TYR A 132 2.51 -30.11 28.42
N HIS A 133 2.07 -30.89 27.42
CA HIS A 133 1.02 -30.48 26.49
C HIS A 133 -0.36 -30.50 27.13
N GLY A 134 -1.21 -29.52 26.77
CA GLY A 134 -2.62 -29.51 27.16
C GLY A 134 -3.39 -30.62 26.46
N ILE A 135 -3.62 -30.47 25.15
CA ILE A 135 -4.20 -31.51 24.29
C ILE A 135 -3.13 -31.97 23.30
N TYR A 136 -2.84 -33.27 23.29
CA TYR A 136 -1.90 -33.88 22.36
C TYR A 136 -2.59 -34.98 21.53
N ASN A 137 -2.68 -34.76 20.22
CA ASN A 137 -3.10 -35.78 19.25
C ASN A 137 -1.88 -36.28 18.49
N TYR A 138 -1.69 -37.60 18.50
CA TYR A 138 -0.60 -38.27 17.80
C TYR A 138 -1.14 -39.40 16.92
N ASN A 139 -0.80 -39.39 15.63
CA ASN A 139 -1.30 -40.36 14.64
C ASN A 139 -2.83 -40.47 14.63
N SER A 140 -3.54 -39.35 14.71
CA SER A 140 -4.97 -39.30 15.06
C SER A 140 -5.68 -38.36 14.09
N ASN A 141 -6.53 -38.90 13.22
CA ASN A 141 -7.13 -38.19 12.09
C ASN A 141 -8.62 -37.89 12.30
N ASN A 142 -9.16 -36.95 11.53
CA ASN A 142 -10.60 -36.67 11.52
C ASN A 142 -11.19 -36.30 12.90
N ASN A 143 -10.38 -35.74 13.80
CA ASN A 143 -10.84 -35.34 15.13
C ASN A 143 -11.34 -33.89 15.13
N SER A 144 -12.32 -33.60 15.98
CA SER A 144 -12.84 -32.26 16.24
C SER A 144 -12.42 -31.79 17.63
N ILE A 145 -11.67 -30.70 17.71
CA ILE A 145 -11.25 -30.03 18.94
C ILE A 145 -11.95 -28.68 18.98
N THR A 146 -12.99 -28.55 19.79
CA THR A 146 -13.93 -27.42 19.72
C THR A 146 -14.20 -26.77 21.08
N ASN A 147 -14.17 -25.45 21.15
CA ASN A 147 -14.55 -24.67 22.34
C ASN A 147 -13.78 -25.05 23.63
N ASN A 148 -12.56 -25.59 23.54
CA ASN A 148 -11.78 -25.93 24.72
C ASN A 148 -10.98 -24.73 25.22
N ASN A 149 -10.77 -24.65 26.53
CA ASN A 149 -9.81 -23.75 27.16
C ASN A 149 -8.54 -24.54 27.50
N VAL A 150 -7.47 -24.31 26.75
CA VAL A 150 -6.20 -25.07 26.78
C VAL A 150 -5.04 -24.13 27.08
N SER A 151 -5.04 -23.57 28.30
CA SER A 151 -4.19 -22.45 28.69
C SER A 151 -3.22 -22.79 29.82
N LEU A 152 -2.14 -22.02 29.98
CA LEU A 152 -1.18 -22.15 31.10
C LEU A 152 -0.47 -23.50 31.19
N ASN A 153 -0.35 -24.25 30.10
CA ASN A 153 0.40 -25.51 30.08
C ASN A 153 1.88 -25.23 29.78
N THR A 154 2.80 -26.06 30.30
CA THR A 154 4.25 -25.79 30.21
C THR A 154 4.88 -26.17 28.86
N GLN A 155 4.09 -26.66 27.91
CA GLN A 155 4.47 -26.87 26.51
C GLN A 155 3.37 -26.35 25.58
N CYS A 156 3.16 -26.93 24.39
CA CYS A 156 2.08 -26.51 23.50
C CYS A 156 0.71 -26.63 24.20
N GLY A 157 -0.19 -25.69 23.94
CA GLY A 157 -1.59 -25.83 24.33
C GLY A 157 -2.23 -27.00 23.59
N ILE A 158 -2.41 -26.86 22.27
CA ILE A 158 -2.89 -27.93 21.39
C ILE A 158 -1.77 -28.34 20.43
N ARG A 159 -1.40 -29.63 20.42
CA ARG A 159 -0.45 -30.20 19.46
C ARG A 159 -1.09 -31.33 18.68
N ILE A 160 -1.07 -31.23 17.35
CA ILE A 160 -1.43 -32.30 16.44
C ILE A 160 -0.19 -32.74 15.66
N ASP A 161 0.06 -34.03 15.64
CA ASP A 161 1.31 -34.59 15.14
C ASP A 161 1.06 -35.86 14.33
N ASN A 162 1.37 -35.80 13.03
CA ASN A 162 0.97 -36.82 12.05
C ASN A 162 -0.54 -37.06 12.05
N CYS A 163 -1.31 -35.98 12.00
CA CYS A 163 -2.76 -35.94 12.18
C CYS A 163 -3.40 -35.17 11.01
N ASP A 164 -3.98 -35.89 10.06
CA ASP A 164 -4.63 -35.30 8.89
C ASP A 164 -6.14 -35.08 9.11
N ASN A 165 -6.72 -34.12 8.39
CA ASN A 165 -8.18 -33.89 8.33
C ASN A 165 -8.82 -33.52 9.68
N ASN A 166 -8.09 -32.90 10.61
CA ASN A 166 -8.64 -32.47 11.90
C ASN A 166 -9.19 -31.05 11.82
N THR A 167 -10.14 -30.79 12.71
CA THR A 167 -10.83 -29.50 12.84
C THR A 167 -10.58 -28.93 14.24
N ILE A 168 -9.97 -27.75 14.32
CA ILE A 168 -9.64 -27.04 15.57
C ILE A 168 -10.39 -25.71 15.54
N ILE A 169 -11.49 -25.60 16.29
CA ILE A 169 -12.43 -24.48 16.19
C ILE A 169 -12.73 -23.84 17.55
N ASN A 170 -12.74 -22.50 17.60
CA ASN A 170 -13.22 -21.73 18.77
C ASN A 170 -12.50 -22.06 20.10
N ASN A 171 -11.26 -22.55 20.05
CA ASN A 171 -10.52 -22.85 21.28
C ASN A 171 -9.81 -21.61 21.80
N THR A 172 -9.72 -21.49 23.13
CA THR A 172 -8.85 -20.53 23.81
C THR A 172 -7.58 -21.26 24.24
N VAL A 173 -6.43 -20.86 23.69
CA VAL A 173 -5.15 -21.59 23.77
C VAL A 173 -4.05 -20.62 24.19
N ASN A 174 -4.23 -19.99 25.35
CA ASN A 174 -3.46 -18.82 25.76
C ASN A 174 -2.39 -19.14 26.80
N SER A 175 -1.36 -18.30 26.85
CA SER A 175 -0.38 -18.30 27.95
C SER A 175 0.27 -19.66 28.22
N ASN A 176 0.48 -20.44 27.17
CA ASN A 176 1.26 -21.67 27.27
C ASN A 176 2.75 -21.34 27.11
N ASP A 177 3.62 -22.12 27.76
CA ASP A 177 5.07 -21.86 27.77
C ASP A 177 5.77 -22.19 26.44
N TYR A 178 5.03 -22.70 25.46
CA TYR A 178 5.52 -22.92 24.10
C TYR A 178 4.54 -22.38 23.06
N HIS A 179 4.18 -23.15 22.02
CA HIS A 179 3.19 -22.71 21.03
C HIS A 179 1.76 -22.74 21.57
N GLY A 180 0.87 -21.88 21.06
CA GLY A 180 -0.56 -22.07 21.29
C GLY A 180 -1.05 -23.34 20.59
N ILE A 181 -1.14 -23.29 19.26
CA ILE A 181 -1.52 -24.41 18.40
C ILE A 181 -0.32 -24.83 17.56
N TYR A 182 0.04 -26.12 17.57
CA TYR A 182 1.13 -26.67 16.76
C TYR A 182 0.64 -27.84 15.89
N ALA A 183 0.70 -27.65 14.57
CA ALA A 183 0.46 -28.70 13.58
C ALA A 183 1.76 -29.16 12.92
N ARG A 184 2.15 -30.42 13.18
CA ARG A 184 3.39 -31.02 12.67
C ARG A 184 3.09 -32.20 11.75
N ILE A 185 3.63 -32.18 10.52
CA ILE A 185 3.46 -33.27 9.54
C ILE A 185 1.96 -33.67 9.43
N SER A 186 1.10 -32.67 9.39
CA SER A 186 -0.35 -32.80 9.56
C SER A 186 -1.02 -32.00 8.46
N ASN A 187 -1.54 -32.68 7.44
CA ASN A 187 -2.09 -32.08 6.23
C ASN A 187 -3.61 -31.92 6.32
N ASN A 188 -4.14 -31.01 5.51
CA ASN A 188 -5.57 -30.82 5.34
C ASN A 188 -6.33 -30.57 6.65
N ASN A 189 -5.72 -29.86 7.60
CA ASN A 189 -6.37 -29.45 8.84
C ASN A 189 -6.98 -28.06 8.72
N THR A 190 -8.03 -27.85 9.49
CA THR A 190 -8.82 -26.62 9.51
C THR A 190 -8.73 -26.00 10.91
N ILE A 191 -8.13 -24.82 11.01
CA ILE A 191 -7.89 -24.08 12.25
C ILE A 191 -8.67 -22.77 12.15
N ILE A 192 -9.82 -22.67 12.82
CA ILE A 192 -10.76 -21.54 12.66
C ILE A 192 -11.14 -20.90 14.00
N ASN A 193 -11.21 -19.57 14.06
CA ASN A 193 -11.78 -18.83 15.21
C ASN A 193 -11.11 -19.15 16.56
N ASN A 194 -9.86 -19.58 16.58
CA ASN A 194 -9.16 -19.83 17.83
C ASN A 194 -8.51 -18.55 18.35
N THR A 195 -8.44 -18.41 19.67
CA THR A 195 -7.64 -17.39 20.35
C THR A 195 -6.39 -18.07 20.90
N ALA A 196 -5.23 -17.78 20.33
CA ALA A 196 -3.92 -18.37 20.67
C ALA A 196 -2.93 -17.26 21.05
N ASN A 197 -3.26 -16.54 22.12
CA ASN A 197 -2.57 -15.31 22.52
C ASN A 197 -1.59 -15.52 23.67
N SER A 198 -0.61 -14.62 23.77
CA SER A 198 0.30 -14.54 24.92
C SER A 198 1.06 -15.84 25.21
N ASN A 199 1.30 -16.67 24.20
CA ASN A 199 2.14 -17.85 24.34
C ASN A 199 3.62 -17.47 24.25
N ASN A 200 4.49 -18.21 24.92
CA ASN A 200 5.93 -17.89 25.00
C ASN A 200 6.71 -18.23 23.71
N PHE A 201 6.06 -18.84 22.71
CA PHE A 201 6.58 -19.00 21.35
C PHE A 201 5.57 -18.46 20.33
N ASN A 202 5.32 -19.13 19.22
CA ASN A 202 4.32 -18.70 18.22
C ASN A 202 2.89 -18.99 18.69
N GLY A 203 1.93 -18.14 18.30
CA GLY A 203 0.51 -18.40 18.55
C GLY A 203 0.03 -19.65 17.81
N ILE A 204 0.25 -19.68 16.48
CA ILE A 204 -0.03 -20.83 15.62
C ILE A 204 1.25 -21.20 14.87
N TYR A 205 1.68 -22.46 14.96
CA TYR A 205 2.83 -22.98 14.23
C TYR A 205 2.45 -24.18 13.35
N ILE A 206 2.89 -24.14 12.10
CA ILE A 206 2.61 -25.15 11.08
C ILE A 206 3.94 -25.60 10.46
N TYR A 207 4.29 -26.87 10.61
CA TYR A 207 5.60 -27.39 10.23
C TYR A 207 5.54 -28.66 9.39
N LYS A 208 6.17 -28.62 8.21
CA LYS A 208 6.25 -29.73 7.25
C LYS A 208 4.87 -30.28 6.85
N THR A 209 3.95 -29.38 6.47
CA THR A 209 2.55 -29.72 6.17
C THR A 209 2.08 -29.13 4.85
N ARG A 210 0.91 -29.52 4.35
CA ARG A 210 0.29 -28.90 3.17
C ARG A 210 -1.22 -28.82 3.31
N VAL A 211 -1.82 -27.88 2.56
CA VAL A 211 -3.29 -27.78 2.39
C VAL A 211 -4.04 -27.49 3.69
N ASN A 212 -3.41 -26.79 4.65
CA ASN A 212 -4.09 -26.35 5.86
C ASN A 212 -4.78 -25.00 5.64
N THR A 213 -5.91 -24.84 6.32
CA THR A 213 -6.66 -23.57 6.38
C THR A 213 -6.55 -22.98 7.78
N VAL A 214 -6.03 -21.76 7.87
CA VAL A 214 -5.93 -20.94 9.08
C VAL A 214 -6.78 -19.69 8.87
N LEU A 215 -7.97 -19.69 9.45
CA LEU A 215 -9.02 -18.71 9.14
C LEU A 215 -9.57 -18.05 10.42
N ASP A 216 -9.71 -16.72 10.42
CA ASP A 216 -10.38 -15.95 11.49
C ASP A 216 -9.79 -16.19 12.90
N ASN A 217 -8.52 -16.56 13.03
CA ASN A 217 -7.87 -16.76 14.33
C ASN A 217 -7.29 -15.46 14.87
N ASP A 218 -7.29 -15.34 16.20
CA ASP A 218 -6.51 -14.33 16.93
C ASP A 218 -5.26 -15.01 17.51
N ALA A 219 -4.09 -14.60 17.04
CA ALA A 219 -2.78 -15.08 17.44
C ALA A 219 -1.88 -13.89 17.80
N SER A 220 -2.37 -13.06 18.72
CA SER A 220 -1.73 -11.80 19.13
C SER A 220 -0.94 -11.92 20.43
N LEU A 221 -0.07 -10.93 20.70
CA LEU A 221 0.69 -10.83 21.95
C LEU A 221 1.63 -12.01 22.24
N ASN A 222 2.02 -12.78 21.22
CA ASN A 222 2.91 -13.93 21.40
C ASN A 222 4.38 -13.48 21.43
N TYR A 223 5.20 -14.22 22.17
CA TYR A 223 6.61 -13.87 22.36
C TYR A 223 7.45 -14.12 21.09
N TYR A 224 7.00 -14.94 20.15
CA TYR A 224 7.62 -15.03 18.81
C TYR A 224 6.68 -14.45 17.75
N ASN A 225 6.24 -15.25 16.78
CA ASN A 225 5.39 -14.81 15.69
C ASN A 225 3.92 -15.08 16.05
N GLY A 226 2.98 -14.34 15.47
CA GLY A 226 1.58 -14.70 15.61
C GLY A 226 1.28 -16.02 14.90
N ILE A 227 1.56 -16.08 13.61
CA ILE A 227 1.42 -17.27 12.78
C ILE A 227 2.73 -17.57 12.07
N TYR A 228 3.24 -18.79 12.22
CA TYR A 228 4.48 -19.24 11.56
C TYR A 228 4.23 -20.52 10.75
N LEU A 229 4.64 -20.50 9.48
CA LEU A 229 4.67 -21.67 8.61
C LEU A 229 6.11 -21.95 8.18
N GLU A 230 6.53 -23.21 8.27
CA GLU A 230 7.86 -23.64 7.83
C GLU A 230 7.78 -24.96 7.03
N TYR A 231 8.45 -25.00 5.88
CA TYR A 231 8.41 -26.11 4.91
C TYR A 231 6.98 -26.57 4.58
N SER A 232 6.05 -25.62 4.46
CA SER A 232 4.62 -25.91 4.39
C SER A 232 3.93 -25.24 3.21
N ASN A 233 3.71 -26.01 2.13
CA ASN A 233 3.23 -25.48 0.85
C ASN A 233 1.71 -25.55 0.72
N ASN A 234 1.12 -24.67 -0.08
CA ASN A 234 -0.32 -24.66 -0.41
C ASN A 234 -1.21 -24.46 0.81
N ASN A 235 -0.89 -23.51 1.68
CA ASN A 235 -1.71 -23.20 2.84
C ASN A 235 -2.50 -21.91 2.61
N SER A 236 -3.64 -21.78 3.28
CA SER A 236 -4.48 -20.58 3.24
C SER A 236 -4.52 -19.92 4.62
N ILE A 237 -4.04 -18.69 4.70
CA ILE A 237 -3.98 -17.86 5.91
C ILE A 237 -4.88 -16.65 5.67
N ILE A 238 -6.09 -16.68 6.21
CA ILE A 238 -7.17 -15.76 5.82
C ILE A 238 -7.79 -15.09 7.06
N ASN A 239 -8.00 -13.77 7.01
CA ASN A 239 -8.73 -13.00 8.04
C ASN A 239 -8.19 -13.16 9.47
N ASN A 240 -6.92 -13.50 9.67
CA ASN A 240 -6.38 -13.67 11.03
C ASN A 240 -5.89 -12.33 11.59
N ASN A 241 -5.99 -12.18 12.91
CA ASN A 241 -5.29 -11.15 13.66
C ASN A 241 -4.00 -11.74 14.23
N ALA A 242 -2.85 -11.26 13.79
CA ALA A 242 -1.53 -11.63 14.29
C ALA A 242 -0.74 -10.36 14.64
N SER A 243 -1.31 -9.54 15.53
CA SER A 243 -0.77 -8.25 15.93
C SER A 243 -0.04 -8.31 17.28
N LEU A 244 0.78 -7.30 17.56
CA LEU A 244 1.43 -7.10 18.87
C LEU A 244 2.35 -8.26 19.29
N ASN A 245 2.91 -9.00 18.33
CA ASN A 245 3.87 -10.07 18.60
C ASN A 245 5.29 -9.51 18.65
N THR A 246 6.20 -10.17 19.38
CA THR A 246 7.58 -9.65 19.50
C THR A 246 8.48 -10.00 18.30
N GLN A 247 8.01 -10.83 17.37
CA GLN A 247 8.63 -11.04 16.05
C GLN A 247 7.70 -10.62 14.93
N CYS A 248 7.45 -11.48 13.93
CA CYS A 248 6.57 -11.13 12.82
C CYS A 248 5.11 -11.37 13.19
N GLY A 249 4.19 -10.67 12.53
CA GLY A 249 2.78 -11.08 12.58
C GLY A 249 2.58 -12.44 11.91
N ILE A 250 2.86 -12.50 10.61
CA ILE A 250 2.85 -13.74 9.82
C ILE A 250 4.23 -13.97 9.22
N ARG A 251 4.80 -15.15 9.45
CA ARG A 251 6.04 -15.59 8.80
C ARG A 251 5.80 -16.88 8.01
N ILE A 252 6.20 -16.89 6.74
CA ILE A 252 6.24 -18.08 5.90
C ILE A 252 7.67 -18.34 5.43
N ASP A 253 8.13 -19.57 5.59
CA ASP A 253 9.52 -19.95 5.38
C ASP A 253 9.62 -21.26 4.61
N ASN A 254 10.20 -21.23 3.41
CA ASN A 254 10.17 -22.38 2.49
C ASN A 254 8.73 -22.88 2.24
N CYS A 255 7.81 -21.95 2.02
CA CYS A 255 6.38 -22.22 1.82
C CYS A 255 5.95 -21.68 0.46
N ASP A 256 5.83 -22.56 -0.53
CA ASP A 256 5.40 -22.19 -1.88
C ASP A 256 3.87 -22.30 -2.04
N ASN A 257 3.32 -21.55 -2.99
CA ASN A 257 1.92 -21.66 -3.45
C ASN A 257 0.86 -21.40 -2.37
N SER A 258 1.15 -20.57 -1.36
CA SER A 258 0.24 -20.24 -0.27
C SER A 258 -0.45 -18.88 -0.49
N THR A 259 -1.61 -18.71 0.13
CA THR A 259 -2.41 -17.48 0.07
C THR A 259 -2.49 -16.83 1.44
N ILE A 260 -2.14 -15.54 1.53
CA ILE A 260 -2.20 -14.71 2.74
C ILE A 260 -3.16 -13.56 2.45
N ILE A 261 -4.40 -13.63 2.94
CA ILE A 261 -5.49 -12.73 2.53
C ILE A 261 -6.16 -12.08 3.74
N ASN A 262 -6.41 -10.77 3.68
CA ASN A 262 -7.22 -10.02 4.68
C ASN A 262 -6.72 -10.13 6.13
N ASN A 263 -5.43 -10.41 6.36
CA ASN A 263 -4.91 -10.53 7.72
C ASN A 263 -4.55 -9.15 8.29
N THR A 264 -4.74 -8.99 9.59
CA THR A 264 -4.28 -7.83 10.36
C THR A 264 -3.00 -8.21 11.11
N VAL A 265 -1.89 -7.57 10.77
CA VAL A 265 -0.53 -7.87 11.26
C VAL A 265 0.16 -6.58 11.70
N THR A 266 -0.45 -5.91 12.69
CA THR A 266 -0.05 -4.56 13.10
C THR A 266 0.77 -4.55 14.38
N SER A 267 1.65 -3.55 14.53
CA SER A 267 2.36 -3.28 15.78
C SER A 267 3.20 -4.45 16.28
N ASN A 268 3.77 -5.23 15.38
CA ASN A 268 4.74 -6.27 15.74
C ASN A 268 6.15 -5.68 15.85
N ASN A 269 6.98 -6.26 16.71
CA ASN A 269 8.34 -5.75 16.95
C ASN A 269 9.35 -6.12 15.85
N TYR A 270 8.91 -6.79 14.79
CA TYR A 270 9.70 -7.08 13.60
C TYR A 270 8.86 -6.76 12.35
N HIS A 271 8.62 -7.70 11.46
CA HIS A 271 7.84 -7.47 10.24
C HIS A 271 6.33 -7.71 10.43
N GLY A 272 5.49 -7.10 9.60
CA GLY A 272 4.08 -7.50 9.51
C GLY A 272 3.94 -8.89 8.88
N ILE A 273 4.28 -9.00 7.59
CA ILE A 273 4.36 -10.26 6.84
C ILE A 273 5.80 -10.49 6.35
N TYR A 274 6.33 -11.68 6.60
CA TYR A 274 7.64 -12.09 6.11
C TYR A 274 7.55 -13.37 5.27
N ALA A 275 7.83 -13.26 3.97
CA ALA A 275 7.96 -14.39 3.05
C ALA A 275 9.44 -14.66 2.71
N ARG A 276 10.00 -15.71 3.31
CA ARG A 276 11.40 -16.11 3.13
C ARG A 276 11.52 -17.37 2.29
N ILE A 277 12.28 -17.31 1.20
CA ILE A 277 12.54 -18.47 0.31
C ILE A 277 11.22 -19.19 -0.05
N SER A 278 10.18 -18.39 -0.29
CA SER A 278 8.79 -18.83 -0.41
C SER A 278 8.23 -18.27 -1.70
N ASN A 279 8.07 -19.12 -2.71
CA ASN A 279 7.78 -18.72 -4.09
C ASN A 279 6.30 -18.88 -4.43
N ASN A 280 5.86 -18.13 -5.44
CA ASN A 280 4.51 -18.26 -6.00
C ASN A 280 3.38 -18.10 -4.95
N ASN A 281 3.59 -17.24 -3.96
CA ASN A 281 2.59 -16.89 -2.96
C ASN A 281 1.80 -15.67 -3.38
N THR A 282 0.57 -15.60 -2.87
CA THR A 282 -0.37 -14.51 -3.13
C THR A 282 -0.71 -13.82 -1.82
N ILE A 283 -0.34 -12.54 -1.70
CA ILE A 283 -0.49 -11.70 -0.51
C ILE A 283 -1.46 -10.57 -0.86
N ILE A 284 -2.71 -10.64 -0.37
CA ILE A 284 -3.80 -9.74 -0.80
C ILE A 284 -4.50 -9.07 0.39
N ASN A 285 -4.81 -7.78 0.29
CA ASN A 285 -5.70 -7.07 1.24
C ASN A 285 -5.26 -7.16 2.71
N ASN A 286 -3.97 -7.35 2.99
CA ASN A 286 -3.50 -7.40 4.37
C ASN A 286 -3.24 -5.99 4.90
N THR A 287 -3.47 -5.79 6.19
CA THR A 287 -3.11 -4.56 6.92
C THR A 287 -1.88 -4.83 7.78
N ALA A 288 -0.72 -4.39 7.29
CA ALA A 288 0.61 -4.61 7.84
C ALA A 288 1.25 -3.30 8.30
N ASN A 289 0.57 -2.62 9.23
CA ASN A 289 0.92 -1.27 9.64
C ASN A 289 1.65 -1.21 10.98
N SER A 290 2.42 -0.14 11.19
CA SER A 290 3.01 0.20 12.48
C SER A 290 3.92 -0.88 13.07
N ASN A 291 4.53 -1.70 12.21
CA ASN A 291 5.55 -2.66 12.63
C ASN A 291 6.90 -1.95 12.80
N ILE A 292 7.74 -2.46 13.70
CA ILE A 292 9.06 -1.85 14.00
C ILE A 292 10.06 -2.02 12.85
N GLN A 293 9.83 -2.98 11.96
CA GLN A 293 10.56 -3.07 10.70
C GLN A 293 9.56 -3.05 9.56
N TYR A 294 9.82 -3.85 8.52
CA TYR A 294 9.04 -3.81 7.29
C TYR A 294 7.57 -4.22 7.46
N GLY A 295 6.66 -3.53 6.78
CA GLY A 295 5.27 -3.97 6.69
C GLY A 295 5.17 -5.34 6.00
N ILE A 296 5.70 -5.43 4.78
CA ILE A 296 5.81 -6.69 4.02
C ILE A 296 7.24 -6.89 3.53
N TYR A 297 7.85 -8.01 3.90
CA TYR A 297 9.21 -8.37 3.49
C TYR A 297 9.22 -9.65 2.63
N ILE A 298 9.80 -9.53 1.44
CA ILE A 298 9.89 -10.58 0.44
C ILE A 298 11.37 -10.88 0.18
N TYR A 299 11.88 -11.97 0.73
CA TYR A 299 13.32 -12.28 0.74
C TYR A 299 13.67 -13.59 0.02
N LYS A 300 14.56 -13.50 -0.97
CA LYS A 300 15.06 -14.64 -1.75
C LYS A 300 13.94 -15.45 -2.40
N THR A 301 13.01 -14.77 -3.05
CA THR A 301 11.80 -15.41 -3.59
C THR A 301 11.61 -15.17 -5.09
N ARG A 302 10.67 -15.92 -5.68
CA ARG A 302 10.27 -15.78 -7.08
C ARG A 302 8.75 -15.77 -7.22
N VAL A 303 8.25 -15.00 -8.17
CA VAL A 303 6.85 -15.07 -8.66
C VAL A 303 5.80 -14.78 -7.58
N ASN A 304 6.13 -13.97 -6.57
CA ASN A 304 5.14 -13.57 -5.55
C ASN A 304 4.25 -12.43 -6.06
N THR A 305 2.96 -12.49 -5.74
CA THR A 305 1.98 -11.42 -6.01
C THR A 305 1.62 -10.72 -4.72
N VAL A 306 1.79 -9.40 -4.67
CA VAL A 306 1.47 -8.52 -3.54
C VAL A 306 0.47 -7.47 -4.03
N LEU A 307 -0.80 -7.63 -3.69
CA LEU A 307 -1.90 -6.87 -4.28
C LEU A 307 -2.80 -6.26 -3.20
N ASP A 308 -3.19 -5.00 -3.36
CA ASP A 308 -4.18 -4.33 -2.50
C ASP A 308 -3.83 -4.31 -1.00
N ASN A 309 -2.56 -4.42 -0.62
CA ASN A 309 -2.16 -4.39 0.80
C ASN A 309 -1.95 -2.96 1.29
N ASN A 310 -2.22 -2.76 2.57
CA ASN A 310 -1.81 -1.56 3.29
C ASN A 310 -0.60 -1.90 4.18
N ALA A 311 0.55 -1.30 3.88
CA ALA A 311 1.80 -1.49 4.62
C ALA A 311 2.38 -0.11 5.01
N SER A 312 1.63 0.60 5.84
CA SER A 312 1.88 2.00 6.17
C SER A 312 2.31 2.19 7.63
N LEU A 313 2.88 3.35 7.95
CA LEU A 313 3.28 3.71 9.32
C LEU A 313 4.30 2.78 9.95
N ASN A 314 5.01 1.98 9.15
CA ASN A 314 6.07 1.12 9.64
C ASN A 314 7.32 1.95 9.94
N TYR A 315 8.11 1.53 10.92
CA TYR A 315 9.28 2.30 11.34
C TYR A 315 10.40 2.27 10.31
N ASP A 316 10.59 1.13 9.63
CA ASP A 316 11.48 1.03 8.47
C ASP A 316 10.64 1.16 7.17
N ASN A 317 10.91 0.32 6.18
CA ASN A 317 10.23 0.28 4.89
C ASN A 317 8.77 -0.18 4.95
N GLY A 318 7.95 0.30 4.00
CA GLY A 318 6.60 -0.24 3.78
C GLY A 318 6.61 -1.66 3.20
N ILE A 319 7.10 -1.78 1.95
CA ILE A 319 7.30 -3.06 1.27
C ILE A 319 8.75 -3.20 0.81
N TYR A 320 9.43 -4.27 1.20
CA TYR A 320 10.82 -4.54 0.83
C TYR A 320 10.98 -5.85 0.07
N LEU A 321 11.55 -5.77 -1.14
CA LEU A 321 11.97 -6.90 -1.96
C LEU A 321 13.50 -7.00 -1.93
N GLU A 322 13.99 -8.12 -1.43
CA GLU A 322 15.42 -8.43 -1.37
C GLU A 322 15.71 -9.76 -2.05
N ASP A 323 16.73 -9.77 -2.92
CA ASP A 323 17.15 -10.95 -3.69
C ASP A 323 15.98 -11.66 -4.41
N SER A 324 14.98 -10.90 -4.85
CA SER A 324 13.71 -11.45 -5.35
C SER A 324 13.46 -11.11 -6.82
N THR A 325 12.79 -12.03 -7.53
CA THR A 325 12.56 -11.88 -8.97
C THR A 325 11.15 -12.21 -9.42
N ASN A 326 10.69 -11.59 -10.49
CA ASN A 326 9.37 -11.83 -11.09
C ASN A 326 8.20 -11.58 -10.12
N ALA A 327 8.40 -10.77 -9.09
CA ALA A 327 7.32 -10.36 -8.20
C ALA A 327 6.45 -9.28 -8.88
N THR A 328 5.17 -9.27 -8.53
CA THR A 328 4.22 -8.23 -8.96
C THR A 328 3.64 -7.53 -7.74
N LEU A 329 3.90 -6.23 -7.59
CA LEU A 329 3.28 -5.38 -6.58
C LEU A 329 2.26 -4.48 -7.26
N THR A 330 0.99 -4.62 -6.90
CA THR A 330 -0.09 -3.85 -7.52
C THR A 330 -1.01 -3.21 -6.49
N ASN A 331 -1.35 -1.94 -6.69
CA ASN A 331 -2.37 -1.24 -5.91
C ASN A 331 -2.16 -1.31 -4.38
N ASN A 332 -0.91 -1.32 -3.93
CA ASN A 332 -0.61 -1.28 -2.51
C ASN A 332 -0.50 0.17 -2.01
N THR A 333 -0.94 0.40 -0.78
CA THR A 333 -0.80 1.65 -0.05
C THR A 333 0.37 1.53 0.92
N VAL A 334 1.39 2.35 0.73
CA VAL A 334 2.68 2.33 1.45
C VAL A 334 3.01 3.77 1.85
N TYR A 335 2.25 4.29 2.82
CA TYR A 335 2.29 5.69 3.24
C TYR A 335 2.95 5.87 4.60
N SER A 336 3.67 6.98 4.77
CA SER A 336 4.23 7.40 6.07
C SER A 336 5.01 6.34 6.82
N ASN A 337 5.80 5.56 6.08
CA ASN A 337 6.83 4.71 6.65
C ASN A 337 8.05 5.56 7.04
N GLY A 338 8.88 5.08 7.97
CA GLY A 338 10.05 5.81 8.48
C GLY A 338 11.31 5.66 7.63
N GLU A 339 11.30 4.77 6.64
CA GLU A 339 12.28 4.72 5.55
C GLU A 339 11.52 4.68 4.21
N GLU A 340 11.96 3.88 3.22
CA GLU A 340 11.35 3.89 1.89
C GLU A 340 9.93 3.30 1.86
N GLY A 341 9.07 3.84 0.99
CA GLY A 341 7.74 3.26 0.77
C GLY A 341 7.83 1.86 0.15
N ILE A 342 8.54 1.76 -0.98
CA ILE A 342 8.86 0.49 -1.66
C ILE A 342 10.34 0.42 -1.98
N LYS A 343 11.02 -0.62 -1.50
CA LYS A 343 12.44 -0.86 -1.77
C LYS A 343 12.69 -2.15 -2.53
N LEU A 344 13.55 -2.08 -3.55
CA LEU A 344 14.07 -3.21 -4.30
C LEU A 344 15.59 -3.24 -4.14
N PHE A 345 16.12 -4.26 -3.48
CA PHE A 345 17.56 -4.51 -3.37
C PHE A 345 17.94 -5.83 -4.02
N SER A 346 18.91 -5.80 -4.94
CA SER A 346 19.35 -6.98 -5.69
C SER A 346 18.19 -7.79 -6.28
N SER A 347 17.14 -7.09 -6.73
CA SER A 347 15.86 -7.66 -7.11
C SER A 347 15.53 -7.31 -8.56
N HIS A 348 15.26 -8.34 -9.37
CA HIS A 348 15.25 -8.20 -10.83
C HIS A 348 13.95 -8.70 -11.46
N ASN A 349 13.60 -8.15 -12.62
CA ASN A 349 12.43 -8.60 -13.40
C ASN A 349 11.10 -8.44 -12.64
N ASN A 350 10.98 -7.46 -11.74
CA ASN A 350 9.76 -7.23 -10.96
C ASN A 350 8.88 -6.17 -11.64
N THR A 351 7.56 -6.26 -11.42
CA THR A 351 6.58 -5.28 -11.91
C THR A 351 5.92 -4.58 -10.73
N ILE A 352 6.11 -3.27 -10.62
CA ILE A 352 5.58 -2.43 -9.55
C ILE A 352 4.61 -1.44 -10.20
N LYS A 353 3.30 -1.59 -9.96
CA LYS A 353 2.29 -0.77 -10.65
C LYS A 353 1.12 -0.31 -9.78
N TYR A 354 0.59 0.88 -10.05
CA TYR A 354 -0.57 1.43 -9.35
C TYR A 354 -0.40 1.57 -7.83
N ASN A 355 0.82 1.52 -7.31
CA ASN A 355 1.05 1.66 -5.88
C ASN A 355 1.12 3.14 -5.49
N ASN A 356 0.70 3.43 -4.25
CA ASN A 356 0.83 4.75 -3.65
C ASN A 356 1.92 4.71 -2.56
N ALA A 357 3.12 5.20 -2.91
CA ALA A 357 4.31 5.26 -2.06
C ALA A 357 4.63 6.72 -1.70
N SER A 358 3.72 7.36 -0.97
CA SER A 358 3.75 8.79 -0.67
C SER A 358 3.93 9.06 0.82
N LEU A 359 4.37 10.29 1.16
CA LEU A 359 4.49 10.77 2.53
C LEU A 359 5.45 9.94 3.41
N ASN A 360 6.39 9.21 2.81
CA ASN A 360 7.39 8.46 3.56
C ASN A 360 8.45 9.41 4.12
N TYR A 361 8.86 9.14 5.35
CA TYR A 361 9.78 9.95 6.14
C TYR A 361 11.21 9.46 5.97
N ASP A 362 12.15 10.37 6.16
CA ASP A 362 13.60 10.20 6.12
C ASP A 362 14.21 9.64 4.82
N GLU A 363 13.43 9.11 3.87
CA GLU A 363 13.92 8.46 2.63
C GLU A 363 12.93 8.59 1.43
N GLN A 364 13.14 7.78 0.38
CA GLN A 364 12.46 7.86 -0.92
C GLN A 364 11.10 7.15 -0.97
N GLY A 365 10.23 7.57 -1.90
CA GLY A 365 8.98 6.86 -2.17
C GLY A 365 9.21 5.45 -2.72
N ILE A 366 9.95 5.35 -3.83
CA ILE A 366 10.32 4.08 -4.46
C ILE A 366 11.83 4.05 -4.71
N TYR A 367 12.53 3.10 -4.09
CA TYR A 367 13.98 2.94 -4.21
C TYR A 367 14.39 1.64 -4.88
N ILE A 368 15.31 1.73 -5.84
CA ILE A 368 15.76 0.63 -6.68
C ILE A 368 17.29 0.60 -6.65
N SER A 369 17.84 -0.41 -6.00
CA SER A 369 19.27 -0.54 -5.74
C SER A 369 19.80 -1.88 -6.24
N ASN A 370 20.89 -1.83 -7.02
CA ASN A 370 21.53 -3.02 -7.61
C ASN A 370 20.53 -3.94 -8.34
N SER A 371 19.54 -3.34 -9.00
CA SER A 371 18.33 -4.01 -9.47
C SER A 371 18.10 -3.75 -10.96
N TRP A 372 17.70 -4.79 -11.70
CA TRP A 372 17.72 -4.77 -13.17
C TRP A 372 16.41 -5.29 -13.77
N ASN A 373 16.07 -4.82 -14.96
CA ASN A 373 14.91 -5.30 -15.72
C ASN A 373 13.57 -5.12 -14.97
N ASN A 374 13.46 -4.16 -14.05
CA ASN A 374 12.20 -3.88 -13.35
C ASN A 374 11.34 -2.89 -14.14
N THR A 375 10.02 -3.02 -13.98
CA THR A 375 9.01 -2.17 -14.61
C THR A 375 8.21 -1.45 -13.53
N ILE A 376 8.36 -0.13 -13.44
CA ILE A 376 7.75 0.74 -12.43
C ILE A 376 6.77 1.67 -13.13
N ILE A 377 5.49 1.35 -13.10
CA ILE A 377 4.50 2.03 -13.94
C ILE A 377 3.23 2.47 -13.21
N ASN A 378 2.71 3.65 -13.56
CA ASN A 378 1.47 4.17 -12.98
C ASN A 378 1.48 4.25 -11.44
N ASN A 379 2.63 4.47 -10.81
CA ASN A 379 2.71 4.65 -9.35
C ASN A 379 2.63 6.14 -8.99
N THR A 380 2.22 6.40 -7.76
CA THR A 380 2.25 7.71 -7.13
C THR A 380 3.34 7.72 -6.07
N ALA A 381 4.31 8.63 -6.18
CA ALA A 381 5.41 8.77 -5.22
C ALA A 381 5.58 10.25 -4.85
N ASN A 382 4.65 10.73 -4.02
CA ASN A 382 4.51 12.14 -3.71
C ASN A 382 4.91 12.47 -2.27
N SER A 383 5.35 13.70 -2.04
CA SER A 383 5.54 14.24 -0.69
C SER A 383 6.45 13.40 0.21
N ASN A 384 7.44 12.72 -0.37
CA ASN A 384 8.46 12.01 0.38
C ASN A 384 9.57 13.00 0.80
N GLN A 385 10.29 12.66 1.87
CA GLN A 385 11.31 13.55 2.45
C GLN A 385 12.64 13.55 1.70
N GLU A 386 12.86 12.59 0.81
CA GLU A 386 13.93 12.63 -0.19
C GLU A 386 13.32 12.52 -1.60
N GLU A 387 13.86 11.69 -2.50
CA GLU A 387 13.35 11.58 -3.86
C GLU A 387 12.01 10.84 -3.95
N GLY A 388 11.23 11.15 -4.98
CA GLY A 388 10.05 10.35 -5.29
C GLY A 388 10.43 8.95 -5.76
N ILE A 389 11.34 8.86 -6.74
CA ILE A 389 11.84 7.59 -7.27
C ILE A 389 13.36 7.67 -7.44
N TYR A 390 14.10 6.76 -6.79
CA TYR A 390 15.55 6.71 -6.88
C TYR A 390 16.07 5.38 -7.43
N LEU A 391 16.96 5.46 -8.42
CA LEU A 391 17.70 4.33 -9.00
C LEU A 391 19.20 4.49 -8.74
N THR A 392 19.81 3.51 -8.07
CA THR A 392 21.27 3.41 -7.94
C THR A 392 21.81 2.07 -8.41
N SER A 393 22.87 2.09 -9.23
CA SER A 393 23.50 0.89 -9.79
C SER A 393 22.49 -0.05 -10.48
N SER A 394 21.44 0.53 -11.06
CA SER A 394 20.22 -0.17 -11.48
C SER A 394 19.91 0.13 -12.94
N SER A 395 20.29 -0.81 -13.80
CA SER A 395 20.21 -0.72 -15.26
C SER A 395 19.05 -1.50 -15.89
N ASN A 396 18.67 -1.13 -17.12
CA ASN A 396 17.64 -1.79 -17.93
C ASN A 396 16.23 -1.76 -17.30
N ASN A 397 15.91 -0.75 -16.50
CA ASN A 397 14.59 -0.56 -15.89
C ASN A 397 13.71 0.36 -16.74
N ILE A 398 12.39 0.18 -16.63
CA ILE A 398 11.37 1.03 -17.25
C ILE A 398 10.61 1.75 -16.14
N ILE A 399 10.56 3.08 -16.22
CA ILE A 399 9.87 3.97 -15.29
C ILE A 399 8.88 4.78 -16.12
N ALA A 400 7.60 4.43 -16.07
CA ALA A 400 6.61 5.01 -16.98
C ALA A 400 5.30 5.44 -16.34
N ASN A 401 4.74 6.57 -16.80
CA ASN A 401 3.43 7.06 -16.37
C ASN A 401 3.31 7.26 -14.84
N ASN A 402 4.41 7.49 -14.12
CA ASN A 402 4.36 7.74 -12.69
C ASN A 402 4.03 9.21 -12.40
N THR A 403 3.33 9.45 -11.30
CA THR A 403 3.07 10.80 -10.78
C THR A 403 3.99 11.03 -9.58
N VAL A 404 4.80 12.08 -9.65
CA VAL A 404 5.86 12.37 -8.70
C VAL A 404 5.86 13.85 -8.38
N CYS A 405 5.33 14.24 -7.22
CA CYS A 405 5.26 15.66 -6.86
C CYS A 405 5.43 15.94 -5.38
N PHE A 406 5.84 17.18 -5.07
CA PHE A 406 6.01 17.66 -3.69
C PHE A 406 7.06 16.92 -2.86
N ASN A 407 7.95 16.17 -3.50
CA ASN A 407 9.08 15.56 -2.81
C ASN A 407 10.09 16.62 -2.41
N GLU A 408 10.78 16.43 -1.29
CA GLU A 408 11.67 17.43 -0.70
C GLU A 408 13.05 17.51 -1.40
N ASP A 409 13.44 16.46 -2.14
CA ASP A 409 14.60 16.43 -3.04
C ASP A 409 14.15 16.19 -4.50
N GLU A 410 14.95 15.50 -5.33
CA GLU A 410 14.60 15.30 -6.74
C GLU A 410 13.32 14.48 -6.96
N GLY A 411 12.62 14.75 -8.06
CA GLY A 411 11.49 13.92 -8.46
C GLY A 411 11.96 12.50 -8.76
N ILE A 412 12.88 12.38 -9.72
CA ILE A 412 13.50 11.11 -10.08
C ILE A 412 15.02 11.27 -10.14
N HIS A 413 15.74 10.45 -9.37
CA HIS A 413 17.21 10.40 -9.40
C HIS A 413 17.72 9.09 -10.02
N ILE A 414 18.75 9.23 -10.85
CA ILE A 414 19.39 8.16 -11.63
C ILE A 414 20.90 8.23 -11.40
N SER A 415 21.42 7.34 -10.56
CA SER A 415 22.84 7.29 -10.18
C SER A 415 23.49 6.00 -10.64
N ASN A 416 24.60 6.09 -11.38
CA ASN A 416 25.37 4.93 -11.86
C ASN A 416 24.49 3.87 -12.56
N SER A 417 23.47 4.33 -13.28
CA SER A 417 22.36 3.51 -13.76
C SER A 417 22.19 3.70 -15.26
N HIS A 418 22.13 2.60 -16.01
CA HIS A 418 22.35 2.63 -17.45
C HIS A 418 21.22 1.96 -18.23
N ASN A 419 21.05 2.35 -19.49
CA ASN A 419 20.08 1.72 -20.39
C ASN A 419 18.64 1.70 -19.84
N ASN A 420 18.27 2.68 -19.00
CA ASN A 420 16.93 2.81 -18.45
C ASN A 420 16.04 3.66 -19.37
N THR A 421 14.73 3.45 -19.27
CA THR A 421 13.72 4.23 -20.01
C THR A 421 12.77 4.93 -19.05
N PHE A 422 12.70 6.26 -19.13
CA PHE A 422 11.80 7.13 -18.39
C PHE A 422 10.81 7.74 -19.37
N ILE A 423 9.54 7.32 -19.32
CA ILE A 423 8.55 7.74 -20.32
C ILE A 423 7.22 8.18 -19.71
N ASN A 424 6.67 9.30 -20.18
CA ASN A 424 5.36 9.82 -19.76
C ASN A 424 5.22 10.07 -18.24
N ASN A 425 6.31 10.29 -17.52
CA ASN A 425 6.20 10.62 -16.09
C ASN A 425 5.80 12.09 -15.91
N ASN A 426 4.97 12.35 -14.92
CA ASN A 426 4.53 13.68 -14.54
C ASN A 426 5.21 14.07 -13.23
N ILE A 427 6.15 15.01 -13.33
CA ILE A 427 7.03 15.44 -12.25
C ILE A 427 6.82 16.93 -12.01
N SER A 428 6.49 17.32 -10.79
CA SER A 428 6.26 18.74 -10.51
C SER A 428 6.42 19.10 -9.04
N LEU A 429 6.74 20.37 -8.78
CA LEU A 429 6.73 20.94 -7.43
C LEU A 429 7.66 20.19 -6.47
N THR A 430 8.79 19.66 -6.97
CA THR A 430 9.85 19.16 -6.11
C THR A 430 10.49 20.34 -5.41
N LYS A 431 10.53 20.28 -4.09
CA LYS A 431 11.07 21.35 -3.26
C LYS A 431 12.59 21.28 -3.32
N TYR A 432 13.27 22.42 -3.34
CA TYR A 432 14.72 22.55 -3.33
C TYR A 432 15.52 21.92 -4.49
N ASP A 433 14.96 21.05 -5.35
CA ASP A 433 15.77 20.37 -6.37
C ASP A 433 15.10 20.12 -7.75
N ARG A 434 15.59 19.12 -8.49
CA ARG A 434 15.36 18.85 -9.92
C ARG A 434 14.16 17.94 -10.16
N GLY A 435 13.51 18.09 -11.31
CA GLY A 435 12.55 17.12 -11.82
C GLY A 435 13.19 15.75 -12.05
N ILE A 436 14.17 15.67 -12.97
CA ILE A 436 14.99 14.47 -13.18
C ILE A 436 16.47 14.80 -13.04
N TYR A 437 17.18 14.06 -12.18
CA TYR A 437 18.63 14.13 -12.05
C TYR A 437 19.32 12.85 -12.56
N ILE A 438 20.32 13.03 -13.42
CA ILE A 438 21.09 11.97 -14.07
C ILE A 438 22.55 12.12 -13.68
N SER A 439 23.08 11.26 -12.81
CA SER A 439 24.46 11.29 -12.37
C SER A 439 25.24 10.03 -12.78
N ASN A 440 26.43 10.23 -13.36
CA ASN A 440 27.34 9.14 -13.76
C ASN A 440 26.65 8.02 -14.57
N SER A 441 25.74 8.40 -15.47
CA SER A 441 24.80 7.49 -16.10
C SER A 441 24.78 7.67 -17.63
N TRP A 442 24.70 6.55 -18.35
CA TRP A 442 24.74 6.54 -19.81
C TRP A 442 23.63 5.72 -20.46
N ASN A 443 23.40 5.99 -21.75
CA ASN A 443 22.46 5.27 -22.62
C ASN A 443 21.01 5.25 -22.11
N ASN A 444 20.61 6.22 -21.29
CA ASN A 444 19.23 6.31 -20.83
C ASN A 444 18.36 7.06 -21.85
N THR A 445 17.08 6.68 -21.93
CA THR A 445 16.06 7.37 -22.73
C THR A 445 15.07 8.07 -21.82
N ILE A 446 14.95 9.38 -21.95
CA ILE A 446 14.02 10.23 -21.20
C ILE A 446 13.10 10.86 -22.22
N ALA A 447 11.89 10.32 -22.34
CA ALA A 447 10.96 10.68 -23.40
C ALA A 447 9.56 11.07 -22.90
N ASN A 448 8.94 12.08 -23.50
CA ASN A 448 7.54 12.45 -23.22
C ASN A 448 7.22 12.76 -21.74
N ASN A 449 8.22 13.12 -20.93
CA ASN A 449 8.00 13.47 -19.52
C ASN A 449 7.61 14.94 -19.39
N THR A 450 6.80 15.24 -18.38
CA THR A 450 6.46 16.60 -17.98
C THR A 450 7.18 16.92 -16.69
N MET A 451 7.98 17.99 -16.67
CA MET A 451 8.79 18.43 -15.52
C MET A 451 8.53 19.91 -15.28
N ASN A 452 7.48 20.21 -14.53
CA ASN A 452 6.96 21.57 -14.39
C ASN A 452 7.08 22.10 -12.97
N SER A 453 7.42 23.38 -12.84
CA SER A 453 7.41 24.08 -11.54
C SER A 453 8.24 23.40 -10.46
N ASN A 454 9.37 22.81 -10.85
CA ASN A 454 10.37 22.31 -9.89
C ASN A 454 11.28 23.48 -9.48
N ASP A 455 11.74 23.48 -8.23
CA ASP A 455 12.47 24.63 -7.67
C ASP A 455 13.79 24.91 -8.38
N PHE A 456 14.49 23.90 -8.90
CA PHE A 456 15.77 24.09 -9.58
C PHE A 456 15.68 23.91 -11.11
N SER A 457 15.64 22.67 -11.59
CA SER A 457 15.63 22.42 -13.03
C SER A 457 14.69 21.31 -13.44
N GLY A 458 14.22 21.34 -14.69
CA GLY A 458 13.46 20.23 -15.27
C GLY A 458 14.33 18.97 -15.35
N ILE A 459 15.45 19.06 -16.06
CA ILE A 459 16.47 18.00 -16.13
C ILE A 459 17.84 18.55 -15.75
N HIS A 460 18.56 17.81 -14.91
CA HIS A 460 19.98 18.01 -14.67
C HIS A 460 20.75 16.73 -14.98
N GLY A 461 21.78 16.82 -15.82
CA GLY A 461 22.78 15.78 -16.00
C GLY A 461 24.16 16.17 -15.46
N ASP A 462 24.79 15.30 -14.67
CA ASP A 462 26.19 15.41 -14.22
C ASP A 462 26.98 14.16 -14.63
N ARG A 463 28.06 14.34 -15.40
CA ARG A 463 28.91 13.25 -15.95
C ARG A 463 28.07 12.19 -16.67
N CYS A 464 27.17 12.65 -17.53
CA CYS A 464 26.18 11.85 -18.23
C CYS A 464 26.48 11.76 -19.74
N TYR A 465 26.41 10.56 -20.31
CA TYR A 465 26.83 10.34 -21.71
C TYR A 465 25.85 9.51 -22.53
N ASN A 466 25.74 9.78 -23.83
CA ASN A 466 24.96 8.97 -24.76
C ASN A 466 23.47 8.82 -24.36
N ASN A 467 22.90 9.78 -23.63
CA ASN A 467 21.49 9.75 -23.27
C ASN A 467 20.65 10.42 -24.36
N THR A 468 19.39 9.99 -24.50
CA THR A 468 18.39 10.60 -25.38
C THR A 468 17.35 11.32 -24.53
N ILE A 469 17.23 12.63 -24.69
CA ILE A 469 16.24 13.49 -24.04
C ILE A 469 15.30 14.00 -25.13
N ALA A 470 14.13 13.37 -25.26
CA ALA A 470 13.24 13.58 -26.40
C ALA A 470 11.79 13.94 -26.01
N ASN A 471 11.17 14.89 -26.70
CA ASN A 471 9.73 15.19 -26.56
C ASN A 471 9.28 15.53 -25.12
N ASN A 472 10.18 16.02 -24.26
CA ASN A 472 9.82 16.37 -22.89
C ASN A 472 9.32 17.82 -22.80
N THR A 473 8.45 18.09 -21.83
CA THR A 473 8.02 19.44 -21.48
C THR A 473 8.66 19.85 -20.17
N MET A 474 9.43 20.95 -20.17
CA MET A 474 10.09 21.53 -19.01
C MET A 474 9.66 22.99 -18.87
N ASN A 475 8.61 23.21 -18.09
CA ASN A 475 7.95 24.49 -18.00
C ASN A 475 8.03 25.10 -16.60
N SER A 476 8.30 26.40 -16.51
CA SER A 476 8.17 27.17 -15.27
C SER A 476 9.02 26.66 -14.10
N ASN A 477 10.19 26.07 -14.37
CA ASN A 477 11.12 25.66 -13.30
C ASN A 477 11.87 26.88 -12.75
N GLY A 478 12.23 26.81 -11.46
CA GLY A 478 12.75 27.92 -10.69
C GLY A 478 14.13 28.42 -11.11
N GLU A 479 14.87 27.64 -11.89
CA GLU A 479 16.11 28.09 -12.53
C GLU A 479 16.20 27.64 -14.00
N LYS A 480 16.52 26.37 -14.28
CA LYS A 480 16.85 25.91 -15.66
C LYS A 480 15.81 24.96 -16.24
N GLY A 481 15.59 24.99 -17.55
CA GLY A 481 14.91 23.88 -18.22
C GLY A 481 15.79 22.63 -18.20
N ILE A 482 16.98 22.74 -18.80
CA ILE A 482 18.00 21.69 -18.83
C ILE A 482 19.34 22.23 -18.33
N LEU A 483 19.99 21.51 -17.41
CA LEU A 483 21.38 21.74 -17.00
C LEU A 483 22.23 20.51 -17.35
N LEU A 484 23.36 20.72 -18.03
CA LEU A 484 24.33 19.66 -18.32
C LEU A 484 25.73 20.05 -17.85
N GLU A 485 26.27 19.26 -16.93
CA GLU A 485 27.59 19.41 -16.34
C GLU A 485 28.48 18.22 -16.68
N ASN A 486 29.62 18.48 -17.34
CA ASN A 486 30.57 17.43 -17.76
C ASN A 486 29.93 16.32 -18.64
N CYS A 487 28.85 16.63 -19.35
CA CYS A 487 28.11 15.66 -20.14
C CYS A 487 28.48 15.73 -21.63
N GLY A 488 28.38 14.61 -22.34
CA GLY A 488 28.64 14.60 -23.77
C GLY A 488 28.01 13.47 -24.57
N ASN A 489 27.95 13.64 -25.89
CA ASN A 489 27.31 12.71 -26.81
C ASN A 489 25.82 12.46 -26.53
N ASN A 490 25.13 13.38 -25.86
CA ASN A 490 23.69 13.27 -25.64
C ASN A 490 22.90 13.81 -26.83
N THR A 491 21.71 13.27 -27.07
CA THR A 491 20.76 13.77 -28.07
C THR A 491 19.60 14.46 -27.37
N ILE A 492 19.40 15.75 -27.62
CA ILE A 492 18.34 16.58 -27.04
C ILE A 492 17.46 17.06 -28.20
N ILE A 493 16.25 16.51 -28.30
CA ILE A 493 15.41 16.68 -29.47
C ILE A 493 13.93 16.86 -29.12
N ASN A 494 13.20 17.71 -29.86
CA ASN A 494 11.74 17.85 -29.75
C ASN A 494 11.25 18.28 -28.36
N ASN A 495 12.10 18.84 -27.50
CA ASN A 495 11.68 19.25 -26.16
C ASN A 495 11.04 20.64 -26.21
N ILE A 496 10.05 20.86 -25.35
CA ILE A 496 9.45 22.17 -25.09
C ILE A 496 10.04 22.68 -23.78
N ILE A 497 10.82 23.76 -23.86
CA ILE A 497 11.57 24.32 -22.75
C ILE A 497 11.16 25.78 -22.61
N SER A 498 10.27 26.07 -21.66
CA SER A 498 9.61 27.37 -21.60
C SER A 498 9.49 27.92 -20.19
N LEU A 499 9.46 29.25 -20.07
CA LEU A 499 9.16 29.99 -18.84
C LEU A 499 10.02 29.60 -17.62
N ASN A 500 11.19 28.99 -17.83
CA ASN A 500 12.13 28.72 -16.75
C ASN A 500 12.79 30.06 -16.35
N ILE A 501 12.93 30.30 -15.05
CA ILE A 501 13.23 31.65 -14.52
C ILE A 501 14.58 32.16 -15.01
N ASP A 502 15.61 31.32 -14.96
CA ASP A 502 16.94 31.69 -15.41
C ASP A 502 17.10 31.39 -16.89
N ASN A 503 17.20 30.11 -17.25
CA ASN A 503 17.71 29.70 -18.56
C ASN A 503 16.97 28.50 -19.14
N GLY A 504 16.76 28.50 -20.46
CA GLY A 504 16.25 27.31 -21.16
C GLY A 504 17.21 26.13 -21.04
N ILE A 505 18.45 26.30 -21.48
CA ILE A 505 19.52 25.30 -21.34
C ILE A 505 20.83 25.93 -20.86
N TYR A 506 21.50 25.26 -19.91
CA TYR A 506 22.82 25.64 -19.41
C TYR A 506 23.82 24.51 -19.61
N LEU A 507 24.90 24.78 -20.35
CA LEU A 507 25.99 23.84 -20.61
C LEU A 507 27.26 24.23 -19.86
N ILE A 508 27.79 23.32 -19.03
CA ILE A 508 29.05 23.49 -18.28
C ILE A 508 29.97 22.32 -18.61
N ASN A 509 31.17 22.60 -19.14
CA ASN A 509 32.17 21.59 -19.52
C ASN A 509 31.58 20.44 -20.36
N SER A 510 30.60 20.75 -21.21
CA SER A 510 29.83 19.77 -21.97
C SER A 510 30.09 19.92 -23.47
N ASN A 511 30.18 18.79 -24.17
CA ASN A 511 30.58 18.76 -25.58
C ASN A 511 29.97 17.57 -26.34
N ASN A 512 30.01 17.65 -27.67
CA ASN A 512 29.50 16.66 -28.60
C ASN A 512 28.01 16.31 -28.41
N ASN A 513 27.21 17.20 -27.81
CA ASN A 513 25.78 17.00 -27.71
C ASN A 513 25.10 17.44 -29.02
N SER A 514 24.08 16.70 -29.45
CA SER A 514 23.23 17.03 -30.61
C SER A 514 21.92 17.62 -30.10
N ILE A 515 21.72 18.92 -30.31
CA ILE A 515 20.64 19.72 -29.72
C ILE A 515 19.86 20.38 -30.86
N TYR A 516 18.78 19.76 -31.31
CA TYR A 516 18.04 20.24 -32.49
C TYR A 516 16.55 19.98 -32.38
N ASN A 517 15.75 20.72 -33.15
CA ASN A 517 14.30 20.64 -33.15
C ASN A 517 13.64 20.84 -31.76
N ASN A 518 14.28 21.57 -30.85
CA ASN A 518 13.67 21.95 -29.58
C ASN A 518 12.97 23.31 -29.71
N ILE A 519 11.99 23.55 -28.83
CA ILE A 519 11.33 24.84 -28.66
C ILE A 519 11.88 25.47 -27.38
N PHE A 520 12.68 26.52 -27.54
CA PHE A 520 13.14 27.35 -26.43
C PHE A 520 12.29 28.62 -26.37
N ASN A 521 11.64 28.86 -25.23
CA ASN A 521 10.82 30.05 -24.98
C ASN A 521 11.00 30.55 -23.54
N ASN A 522 12.17 31.10 -23.25
CA ASN A 522 12.57 31.62 -21.94
C ASN A 522 13.14 33.03 -22.12
N THR A 523 13.22 33.81 -21.04
CA THR A 523 13.82 35.15 -21.09
C THR A 523 15.29 35.08 -21.52
N GLU A 524 16.03 34.08 -21.02
CA GLU A 524 17.35 33.67 -21.51
C GLU A 524 17.24 32.22 -21.99
N ASN A 525 17.44 31.94 -23.28
CA ASN A 525 17.28 30.57 -23.80
C ASN A 525 18.51 29.69 -23.54
N ILE A 526 19.71 30.26 -23.57
CA ILE A 526 20.96 29.50 -23.47
C ILE A 526 21.97 30.26 -22.63
N LYS A 527 22.63 29.51 -21.74
CA LYS A 527 23.86 29.93 -21.05
C LYS A 527 24.97 28.93 -21.27
N THR A 528 26.20 29.42 -21.33
CA THR A 528 27.41 28.60 -21.47
C THR A 528 28.40 28.91 -20.36
N GLY A 529 28.94 27.88 -19.73
CA GLY A 529 29.94 28.00 -18.67
C GLY A 529 31.34 28.34 -19.20
N ARG A 530 32.33 28.36 -18.30
CA ARG A 530 33.72 28.80 -18.62
C ARG A 530 34.40 28.01 -19.74
N VAL A 531 34.07 26.73 -19.90
CA VAL A 531 34.59 25.85 -20.94
C VAL A 531 33.40 25.10 -21.52
N VAL A 532 33.10 25.31 -22.79
CA VAL A 532 32.09 24.56 -23.53
C VAL A 532 32.76 24.09 -24.82
N GLY A 533 32.75 22.79 -25.05
CA GLY A 533 33.30 22.22 -26.29
C GLY A 533 32.37 22.45 -27.48
N LEU A 534 32.69 21.82 -28.61
CA LEU A 534 31.81 21.83 -29.78
C LEU A 534 30.51 21.08 -29.46
N ASN A 535 29.35 21.70 -29.67
CA ASN A 535 28.04 21.04 -29.70
C ASN A 535 27.35 21.33 -31.03
N TYR A 536 26.43 20.47 -31.44
CA TYR A 536 25.76 20.53 -32.73
C TYR A 536 24.31 20.99 -32.54
N TRP A 537 23.96 22.17 -33.06
CA TRP A 537 22.67 22.82 -32.81
C TRP A 537 21.63 22.65 -33.93
N ASN A 538 21.99 21.90 -34.97
CA ASN A 538 21.13 21.58 -36.10
C ASN A 538 21.58 20.29 -36.77
N THR A 539 20.66 19.67 -37.53
CA THR A 539 20.96 18.58 -38.46
C THR A 539 20.93 19.10 -39.90
N THR A 540 20.56 18.25 -40.87
CA THR A 540 20.29 18.69 -42.25
C THR A 540 18.85 19.21 -42.38
N LYS A 541 18.57 19.99 -43.42
CA LYS A 541 17.21 20.51 -43.68
C LYS A 541 16.19 19.38 -43.81
N GLU A 542 16.55 18.25 -44.44
CA GLU A 542 15.65 17.11 -44.61
C GLU A 542 15.35 16.38 -43.28
N ASN A 543 16.23 16.50 -42.29
CA ASN A 543 16.14 15.81 -41.00
C ASN A 543 15.73 16.74 -39.85
N GLY A 544 14.99 17.80 -40.18
CA GLY A 544 14.35 18.68 -39.20
C GLY A 544 15.12 19.95 -38.85
N GLY A 545 16.34 20.16 -39.37
CA GLY A 545 17.11 21.40 -39.21
C GLY A 545 17.48 21.75 -37.76
N GLY A 546 17.36 23.02 -37.37
CA GLY A 546 17.76 23.57 -36.06
C GLY A 546 16.62 23.72 -35.06
N ASN A 547 16.75 24.67 -34.13
CA ASN A 547 15.81 24.88 -33.02
C ASN A 547 14.90 26.11 -33.25
N TYR A 548 13.80 26.18 -32.51
CA TYR A 548 13.01 27.42 -32.35
C TYR A 548 13.54 28.22 -31.16
N TRP A 549 13.84 29.49 -31.40
CA TRP A 549 14.40 30.45 -30.45
C TRP A 549 13.40 31.57 -30.19
N PHE A 550 12.36 31.29 -29.40
CA PHE A 550 11.33 32.27 -29.01
C PHE A 550 11.72 32.96 -27.70
N THR A 551 11.11 34.11 -27.42
CA THR A 551 11.15 34.70 -26.08
C THR A 551 9.73 35.08 -25.63
N PRO A 552 9.42 35.08 -24.31
CA PRO A 552 8.04 35.32 -23.86
C PRO A 552 7.44 36.68 -24.27
N ASN A 553 8.29 37.66 -24.60
CA ASN A 553 7.92 38.99 -25.08
C ASN A 553 7.83 39.11 -26.63
N GLY A 554 7.98 38.01 -27.38
CA GLY A 554 7.85 37.97 -28.83
C GLY A 554 9.05 38.52 -29.61
N THR A 555 10.22 38.62 -28.97
CA THR A 555 11.45 39.18 -29.58
C THR A 555 12.50 38.11 -29.87
N GLY A 556 12.12 36.83 -29.88
CA GLY A 556 13.04 35.74 -30.16
C GLY A 556 13.62 35.80 -31.57
N PHE A 557 14.77 35.15 -31.77
CA PHE A 557 15.43 35.10 -33.08
C PHE A 557 14.49 34.50 -34.14
N SER A 558 13.80 33.40 -33.80
CA SER A 558 12.83 32.76 -34.68
C SER A 558 11.60 33.63 -34.98
N GLU A 559 11.34 34.68 -34.20
CA GLU A 559 10.16 35.55 -34.32
C GLU A 559 10.46 36.87 -35.07
N THR A 560 11.75 37.23 -35.17
CA THR A 560 12.23 38.51 -35.67
C THR A 560 13.08 38.40 -36.94
N ASN A 561 13.75 37.27 -37.16
CA ASN A 561 14.53 37.02 -38.38
C ASN A 561 13.64 36.51 -39.53
N ALA A 562 14.01 36.86 -40.76
CA ALA A 562 13.23 36.54 -41.96
C ALA A 562 13.54 35.14 -42.50
N ASP A 563 12.53 34.56 -43.15
CA ASP A 563 12.62 33.41 -44.05
C ASP A 563 12.21 33.89 -45.44
N THR A 564 13.16 34.44 -46.20
CA THR A 564 12.87 35.07 -47.51
C THR A 564 12.61 34.02 -48.58
N ASN A 565 13.18 32.82 -48.43
CA ASN A 565 13.05 31.74 -49.39
C ASN A 565 11.86 30.80 -49.10
N ASN A 566 11.17 31.01 -47.97
CA ASN A 566 10.01 30.24 -47.48
C ASN A 566 10.30 28.74 -47.29
N ASP A 567 11.53 28.38 -46.91
CA ASP A 567 11.92 26.99 -46.65
C ASP A 567 11.69 26.54 -45.19
N GLY A 568 11.16 27.42 -44.35
CA GLY A 568 10.83 27.17 -42.94
C GLY A 568 11.97 27.47 -41.97
N PHE A 569 13.12 27.95 -42.46
CA PHE A 569 14.28 28.31 -41.64
C PHE A 569 14.60 29.80 -41.79
N CYS A 570 15.14 30.41 -40.73
CA CYS A 570 15.66 31.76 -40.81
C CYS A 570 16.86 31.79 -41.77
N ASP A 571 16.94 32.82 -42.61
CA ASP A 571 18.03 32.98 -43.58
C ASP A 571 19.41 33.15 -42.89
N GLU A 572 19.41 33.75 -41.69
CA GLU A 572 20.62 34.01 -40.90
C GLU A 572 20.85 32.91 -39.83
N PRO A 573 22.12 32.48 -39.61
CA PRO A 573 22.44 31.53 -38.56
C PRO A 573 22.37 32.18 -37.17
N TYR A 574 21.98 31.39 -36.15
CA TYR A 574 21.98 31.85 -34.76
C TYR A 574 23.30 31.47 -34.08
N SER A 575 24.17 32.47 -33.88
CA SER A 575 25.47 32.29 -33.23
C SER A 575 25.34 32.36 -31.71
N ILE A 576 25.59 31.23 -31.03
CA ILE A 576 25.49 31.12 -29.56
C ILE A 576 26.82 31.56 -28.93
N ILE A 577 27.90 30.86 -29.27
CA ILE A 577 29.30 31.21 -28.96
C ILE A 577 30.20 30.74 -30.11
N ILE A 578 31.49 31.07 -30.06
CA ILE A 578 32.47 30.61 -31.06
C ILE A 578 32.38 29.09 -31.22
N ASN A 579 32.25 28.62 -32.47
CA ASN A 579 32.10 27.21 -32.86
C ASN A 579 30.81 26.51 -32.36
N ASN A 580 29.84 27.22 -31.77
CA ASN A 580 28.52 26.69 -31.43
C ASN A 580 27.47 27.56 -32.12
N ILE A 581 27.02 27.12 -33.28
CA ILE A 581 26.14 27.87 -34.17
C ILE A 581 24.99 26.95 -34.57
N ASP A 582 23.77 27.45 -34.48
CA ASP A 582 22.61 26.86 -35.14
C ASP A 582 22.54 27.43 -36.56
N TYR A 583 22.92 26.62 -37.54
CA TYR A 583 22.94 27.03 -38.95
C TYR A 583 21.57 26.98 -39.63
N LEU A 584 20.58 26.36 -38.99
CA LEU A 584 19.23 26.23 -39.54
C LEU A 584 18.17 26.58 -38.48
N PRO A 585 18.21 27.79 -37.88
CA PRO A 585 17.20 28.18 -36.89
C PRO A 585 15.83 28.16 -37.54
N LYS A 586 14.81 27.61 -36.87
CA LYS A 586 13.47 27.51 -37.44
C LYS A 586 12.75 28.85 -37.42
N TYR A 587 11.98 29.15 -38.45
CA TYR A 587 11.22 30.40 -38.57
C TYR A 587 9.81 30.27 -37.99
N LEU A 588 9.34 31.29 -37.24
CA LEU A 588 7.93 31.40 -36.86
C LEU A 588 7.12 31.92 -38.04
N LYS A 589 6.30 31.06 -38.64
CA LYS A 589 5.31 31.49 -39.64
C LYS A 589 4.20 32.30 -38.98
N LYS A 590 4.24 33.63 -39.11
CA LYS A 590 3.14 34.52 -38.68
C LYS A 590 1.98 34.34 -39.66
N GLU A 591 0.83 33.87 -39.20
CA GLU A 591 -0.39 33.85 -40.02
C GLU A 591 -0.82 35.30 -40.28
N GLU A 592 -1.11 35.65 -41.54
CA GLU A 592 -1.64 36.99 -41.86
C GLU A 592 -3.06 37.14 -41.29
N PRO A 593 -3.36 38.26 -40.59
CA PRO A 593 -4.69 38.47 -40.04
C PRO A 593 -5.71 38.66 -41.17
N THR A 594 -6.75 37.81 -41.18
CA THR A 594 -7.97 38.06 -41.95
C THR A 594 -8.65 39.34 -41.47
N PRO A 595 -9.10 40.24 -42.36
CA PRO A 595 -9.61 41.55 -41.96
C PRO A 595 -11.01 41.44 -41.33
N GLU A 596 -11.12 41.73 -40.03
CA GLU A 596 -12.40 41.98 -39.36
C GLU A 596 -12.93 43.39 -39.66
N PRO A 597 -14.27 43.60 -39.67
CA PRO A 597 -14.89 44.85 -40.07
C PRO A 597 -14.79 45.93 -38.98
N THR A 598 -14.75 47.17 -39.45
CA THR A 598 -14.45 48.39 -38.69
C THR A 598 -15.53 48.73 -37.64
N PRO A 599 -15.17 49.06 -36.39
CA PRO A 599 -16.13 49.54 -35.41
C PRO A 599 -16.35 51.06 -35.52
N THR A 600 -17.62 51.47 -35.53
CA THR A 600 -18.05 52.86 -35.35
C THR A 600 -17.80 53.33 -33.92
N LYS A 601 -17.27 54.56 -33.81
CA LYS A 601 -17.04 55.28 -32.56
C LYS A 601 -18.35 55.53 -31.80
N ASP A 602 -18.33 55.30 -30.49
CA ASP A 602 -19.12 56.12 -29.57
C ASP A 602 -18.29 56.53 -28.35
N ASN A 603 -18.36 57.82 -28.05
CA ASN A 603 -17.67 58.48 -26.95
C ASN A 603 -18.50 58.31 -25.67
N ASN A 604 -17.88 57.86 -24.58
CA ASN A 604 -18.13 58.43 -23.24
C ASN A 604 -17.07 57.98 -22.22
N ASN A 605 -16.31 58.96 -21.73
CA ASN A 605 -15.44 58.82 -20.57
C ASN A 605 -16.30 58.81 -19.30
N ASN A 606 -16.28 57.70 -18.55
CA ASN A 606 -16.41 57.74 -17.09
C ASN A 606 -15.91 56.43 -16.46
N ARG A 607 -14.82 56.56 -15.68
CA ARG A 607 -14.28 55.63 -14.67
C ARG A 607 -14.09 54.17 -15.14
N ARG A 608 -12.84 53.83 -15.50
CA ARG A 608 -12.37 52.45 -15.64
C ARG A 608 -12.71 51.64 -14.37
N ARG A 609 -13.73 50.79 -14.46
CA ARG A 609 -13.73 49.50 -13.78
C ARG A 609 -12.76 48.61 -14.56
N THR A 610 -11.86 47.94 -13.86
CA THR A 610 -11.12 46.80 -14.43
C THR A 610 -12.15 45.77 -14.87
N ILE A 611 -11.99 45.27 -16.10
CA ILE A 611 -12.84 44.22 -16.68
C ILE A 611 -12.42 42.95 -15.96
N ASP A 612 -13.35 42.37 -15.20
CA ASP A 612 -13.11 41.13 -14.44
C ASP A 612 -13.34 39.93 -15.36
N ALA A 613 -12.62 38.82 -15.18
CA ALA A 613 -12.78 37.64 -16.03
C ALA A 613 -14.22 37.06 -15.98
N SER A 614 -14.95 37.35 -14.89
CA SER A 614 -16.37 37.09 -14.70
C SER A 614 -17.31 37.82 -15.67
N ASP A 615 -16.85 38.85 -16.39
CA ASP A 615 -17.67 39.59 -17.37
C ASP A 615 -18.06 38.76 -18.60
N SER A 616 -17.39 37.61 -18.79
CA SER A 616 -17.71 36.59 -19.80
C SER A 616 -18.92 35.71 -19.45
N ILE A 617 -19.37 35.69 -18.18
CA ILE A 617 -20.52 34.90 -17.72
C ILE A 617 -21.83 35.52 -18.22
N GLU A 618 -22.56 34.83 -19.10
CA GLU A 618 -23.79 35.36 -19.72
C GLU A 618 -24.89 35.70 -18.69
N SER A 619 -25.01 34.91 -17.60
CA SER A 619 -26.00 35.17 -16.55
C SER A 619 -25.67 36.39 -15.70
N LYS A 620 -26.58 37.37 -15.67
CA LYS A 620 -26.49 38.55 -14.80
C LYS A 620 -26.52 38.20 -13.31
N SER A 621 -27.23 37.15 -12.93
CA SER A 621 -27.34 36.71 -11.54
C SER A 621 -26.03 36.06 -11.08
N LEU A 622 -25.53 35.10 -11.86
CA LEU A 622 -24.29 34.39 -11.54
C LEU A 622 -23.07 35.32 -11.59
N ARG A 623 -23.01 36.21 -12.58
CA ARG A 623 -21.97 37.24 -12.66
C ARG A 623 -21.91 38.09 -11.39
N ARG A 624 -23.07 38.48 -10.85
CA ARG A 624 -23.13 39.23 -9.60
C ARG A 624 -22.62 38.40 -8.42
N THR A 625 -23.00 37.12 -8.34
CA THR A 625 -22.49 36.18 -7.33
C THR A 625 -20.96 36.06 -7.38
N VAL A 626 -20.36 35.85 -8.55
CA VAL A 626 -18.90 35.75 -8.70
C VAL A 626 -18.21 37.07 -8.36
N SER A 627 -18.78 38.20 -8.79
CA SER A 627 -18.25 39.54 -8.50
C SER A 627 -18.27 39.86 -7.00
N ASP A 628 -19.31 39.44 -6.28
CA ASP A 628 -19.50 39.72 -4.85
C ASP A 628 -18.79 38.69 -3.93
N SER A 629 -18.42 37.50 -4.44
CA SER A 629 -17.78 36.43 -3.63
C SER A 629 -16.25 36.52 -3.57
N THR A 630 -15.65 36.12 -2.45
CA THR A 630 -14.20 35.83 -2.37
C THR A 630 -13.90 34.54 -3.14
N VAL A 631 -12.84 34.50 -3.95
CA VAL A 631 -12.43 33.28 -4.65
C VAL A 631 -11.14 32.77 -4.04
N VAL A 632 -11.18 31.56 -3.46
CA VAL A 632 -10.04 30.93 -2.79
C VAL A 632 -9.55 29.71 -3.56
N TYR A 633 -8.23 29.58 -3.72
CA TYR A 633 -7.58 28.46 -4.38
C TYR A 633 -6.58 27.76 -3.46
N GLY A 634 -6.37 26.46 -3.68
CA GLY A 634 -5.43 25.66 -2.88
C GLY A 634 -4.06 25.45 -3.55
N SER A 635 -4.05 25.09 -4.82
CA SER A 635 -2.80 24.88 -5.59
C SER A 635 -2.54 25.96 -6.63
N ASN A 636 -1.31 26.01 -7.15
CA ASN A 636 -0.97 26.88 -8.29
C ASN A 636 -1.75 26.52 -9.58
N PHE A 637 -2.23 25.27 -9.70
CA PHE A 637 -3.13 24.87 -10.79
C PHE A 637 -4.52 25.49 -10.58
N ASP A 638 -5.07 25.35 -9.37
CA ASP A 638 -6.34 25.95 -8.99
C ASP A 638 -6.28 27.48 -9.07
N LYS A 639 -5.10 28.08 -8.85
CA LYS A 639 -4.89 29.52 -9.07
C LYS A 639 -5.12 29.95 -10.51
N GLN A 640 -4.69 29.17 -11.49
CA GLN A 640 -4.90 29.50 -12.91
C GLN A 640 -6.39 29.45 -13.26
N LEU A 641 -7.09 28.44 -12.76
CA LEU A 641 -8.54 28.29 -12.90
C LEU A 641 -9.32 29.37 -12.12
N ALA A 642 -8.88 29.72 -10.92
CA ALA A 642 -9.47 30.81 -10.15
C ALA A 642 -9.26 32.15 -10.86
N ASN A 643 -8.08 32.37 -11.44
CA ASN A 643 -7.77 33.59 -12.20
C ASN A 643 -8.50 33.66 -13.54
N SER A 644 -8.93 32.53 -14.11
CA SER A 644 -9.83 32.54 -15.27
C SER A 644 -11.27 32.89 -14.88
N LEU A 645 -11.64 32.71 -13.60
CA LEU A 645 -12.96 33.06 -13.07
C LEU A 645 -13.03 34.50 -12.55
N LYS A 646 -11.98 34.98 -11.85
CA LYS A 646 -11.93 36.31 -11.22
C LYS A 646 -10.50 36.84 -11.13
N GLU A 647 -10.28 38.14 -11.32
CA GLU A 647 -8.93 38.74 -11.26
C GLU A 647 -8.34 38.75 -9.82
N ASN A 648 -9.17 39.05 -8.82
CA ASN A 648 -8.76 39.07 -7.40
C ASN A 648 -9.11 37.74 -6.73
N THR A 649 -8.10 36.87 -6.64
CA THR A 649 -8.19 35.56 -5.99
C THR A 649 -7.19 35.48 -4.84
N TYR A 650 -7.47 34.59 -3.89
CA TYR A 650 -6.70 34.46 -2.67
C TYR A 650 -6.31 33.01 -2.42
N SER A 651 -5.19 32.77 -1.75
CA SER A 651 -4.81 31.44 -1.29
C SER A 651 -5.72 30.97 -0.15
N ASP A 652 -5.67 29.67 0.12
CA ASP A 652 -6.41 28.97 1.17
C ASP A 652 -6.00 29.32 2.62
N ASP A 653 -5.10 30.30 2.78
CA ASP A 653 -4.75 30.93 4.04
C ASP A 653 -5.75 32.03 4.47
N THR A 654 -6.65 32.43 3.57
CA THR A 654 -7.65 33.50 3.75
C THR A 654 -8.74 33.14 4.77
N GLU A 655 -9.11 34.10 5.63
CA GLU A 655 -10.25 33.95 6.53
C GLU A 655 -11.56 34.16 5.76
N ILE A 656 -12.55 33.27 5.98
CA ILE A 656 -13.86 33.38 5.35
C ILE A 656 -14.81 34.18 6.25
N ASP A 657 -15.19 35.37 5.80
CA ASP A 657 -16.14 36.27 6.47
C ASP A 657 -17.35 36.67 5.60
N GLY A 658 -17.49 36.06 4.41
CA GLY A 658 -18.56 36.33 3.44
C GLY A 658 -18.71 35.26 2.36
N ASP A 659 -19.54 35.54 1.34
CA ASP A 659 -19.79 34.60 0.23
C ASP A 659 -18.44 34.20 -0.41
N THR A 660 -18.18 32.89 -0.53
CA THR A 660 -16.87 32.38 -0.97
C THR A 660 -17.02 31.26 -1.98
N ILE A 661 -16.28 31.36 -3.07
CA ILE A 661 -16.08 30.30 -4.06
C ILE A 661 -14.77 29.58 -3.72
N ILE A 662 -14.88 28.30 -3.41
CA ILE A 662 -13.75 27.42 -3.10
C ILE A 662 -13.43 26.63 -4.37
N LEU A 663 -12.22 26.79 -4.89
CA LEU A 663 -11.76 26.11 -6.09
C LEU A 663 -10.62 25.12 -5.75
N GLY A 664 -10.82 23.87 -6.14
CA GLY A 664 -9.88 22.76 -5.87
C GLY A 664 -10.28 21.85 -4.72
N GLY A 665 -9.82 20.59 -4.77
CA GLY A 665 -10.18 19.53 -3.82
C GLY A 665 -9.57 19.70 -2.43
N PRO A 666 -10.03 18.94 -1.42
CA PRO A 666 -9.56 19.05 -0.02
C PRO A 666 -8.10 18.65 0.17
N VAL A 667 -7.52 17.91 -0.78
CA VAL A 667 -6.10 17.53 -0.75
C VAL A 667 -5.18 18.73 -1.01
N SER A 668 -5.62 19.67 -1.87
CA SER A 668 -4.82 20.82 -2.26
C SER A 668 -5.28 22.14 -1.65
N ASN A 669 -6.49 22.21 -1.09
CA ASN A 669 -7.09 23.43 -0.55
C ASN A 669 -7.52 23.24 0.92
N ARG A 670 -6.85 23.92 1.84
CA ARG A 670 -7.10 23.86 3.30
C ARG A 670 -8.54 24.22 3.66
N ILE A 671 -9.10 25.23 3.00
CA ILE A 671 -10.48 25.65 3.20
C ILE A 671 -11.43 24.56 2.69
N ALA A 672 -11.15 23.98 1.52
CA ALA A 672 -11.93 22.85 1.02
C ALA A 672 -11.91 21.68 2.01
N ASN A 673 -10.75 21.33 2.57
CA ASN A 673 -10.63 20.28 3.59
C ASN A 673 -11.44 20.58 4.85
N GLN A 674 -11.42 21.83 5.32
CA GLN A 674 -12.14 22.26 6.52
C GLN A 674 -13.67 22.13 6.38
N TYR A 675 -14.21 22.33 5.17
CA TYR A 675 -15.65 22.35 4.92
C TYR A 675 -16.16 21.10 4.14
N ASN A 676 -15.29 20.19 3.70
CA ASN A 676 -15.63 19.06 2.83
C ASN A 676 -16.78 18.20 3.39
N ASP A 677 -16.75 17.89 4.68
CA ASP A 677 -17.75 17.05 5.34
C ASP A 677 -19.10 17.76 5.57
N ARG A 678 -19.20 19.07 5.26
CA ARG A 678 -20.44 19.86 5.36
C ARG A 678 -21.19 19.95 4.04
N PHE A 679 -20.56 19.57 2.95
CA PHE A 679 -21.15 19.52 1.62
C PHE A 679 -21.92 18.21 1.43
N THR A 680 -22.98 18.23 0.61
CA THR A 680 -23.85 17.06 0.38
C THR A 680 -23.07 15.88 -0.21
N ILE A 681 -22.11 16.16 -1.09
CA ILE A 681 -21.24 15.16 -1.69
C ILE A 681 -19.78 15.57 -1.41
N PRO A 682 -19.10 14.93 -0.44
CA PRO A 682 -17.69 15.21 -0.15
C PRO A 682 -16.80 14.86 -1.34
N VAL A 683 -15.83 15.72 -1.67
CA VAL A 683 -14.88 15.47 -2.75
C VAL A 683 -13.68 14.70 -2.22
N THR A 684 -13.24 13.69 -2.96
CA THR A 684 -12.00 12.93 -2.71
C THR A 684 -11.32 12.65 -4.05
N ASN A 685 -10.13 12.04 -4.05
CA ASN A 685 -9.49 11.63 -5.30
C ASN A 685 -10.27 10.55 -6.08
N ASP A 686 -11.29 9.94 -5.47
CA ASP A 686 -12.15 8.90 -6.08
C ASP A 686 -13.60 9.37 -6.30
N ASN A 687 -14.06 10.39 -5.59
CA ASN A 687 -15.42 10.91 -5.65
C ASN A 687 -15.40 12.39 -6.07
N PRO A 688 -16.05 12.80 -7.17
CA PRO A 688 -17.19 12.15 -7.84
C PRO A 688 -16.84 11.12 -8.95
N GLY A 689 -15.57 10.77 -9.13
CA GLY A 689 -15.09 9.76 -10.07
C GLY A 689 -14.14 10.33 -11.14
N THR A 690 -13.33 9.49 -11.79
CA THR A 690 -12.29 9.93 -12.73
C THR A 690 -12.80 10.94 -13.76
N ASN A 691 -12.06 12.04 -13.92
CA ASN A 691 -12.37 13.21 -14.75
C ASN A 691 -13.67 13.94 -14.37
N ARG A 692 -14.21 13.73 -13.16
CA ARG A 692 -15.47 14.34 -12.73
C ARG A 692 -15.25 15.42 -11.69
N GLY A 693 -15.98 16.50 -11.86
CA GLY A 693 -16.11 17.61 -10.93
C GLY A 693 -17.52 17.77 -10.41
N ILE A 694 -17.64 18.52 -9.34
CA ILE A 694 -18.89 18.84 -8.68
C ILE A 694 -19.02 20.35 -8.46
N ILE A 695 -20.25 20.83 -8.56
CA ILE A 695 -20.67 22.18 -8.17
C ILE A 695 -21.74 22.04 -7.10
N GLN A 696 -21.52 22.61 -5.92
CA GLN A 696 -22.51 22.55 -4.84
C GLN A 696 -22.43 23.77 -3.94
N VAL A 697 -23.55 24.13 -3.31
CA VAL A 697 -23.67 25.35 -2.52
C VAL A 697 -24.24 25.04 -1.14
N ILE A 698 -23.62 25.57 -0.08
CA ILE A 698 -24.16 25.52 1.28
C ILE A 698 -24.24 26.92 1.88
N SER A 699 -25.12 27.12 2.85
CA SER A 699 -25.24 28.37 3.60
C SER A 699 -24.67 28.21 5.01
N ILE A 700 -23.74 29.08 5.40
CA ILE A 700 -23.09 29.08 6.72
C ILE A 700 -23.66 30.23 7.57
N PRO A 701 -24.14 29.97 8.80
CA PRO A 701 -24.54 31.05 9.71
C PRO A 701 -23.33 31.84 10.20
N SER A 702 -23.31 33.18 10.05
CA SER A 702 -22.25 34.00 10.64
C SER A 702 -22.46 34.14 12.15
N GLY A 703 -21.43 33.79 12.92
CA GLY A 703 -21.46 33.80 14.37
C GLY A 703 -21.06 35.16 14.96
N SER A 704 -21.82 36.24 14.72
CA SER A 704 -21.79 37.41 15.62
C SER A 704 -22.97 38.38 15.44
N SER A 705 -23.65 38.65 16.56
CA SER A 705 -24.68 39.67 16.79
C SER A 705 -26.09 39.45 16.21
N SER A 706 -27.06 40.21 16.73
CA SER A 706 -28.51 39.95 16.78
C SER A 706 -29.28 40.04 15.45
N ILE A 707 -28.62 39.83 14.32
CA ILE A 707 -29.21 39.64 12.99
C ILE A 707 -28.47 38.46 12.35
N VAL A 708 -29.16 37.35 12.09
CA VAL A 708 -28.53 36.18 11.44
C VAL A 708 -28.21 36.55 9.99
N GLN A 709 -26.95 36.87 9.72
CA GLN A 709 -26.44 37.01 8.36
C GLN A 709 -25.80 35.66 7.99
N SER A 710 -26.33 34.98 6.97
CA SER A 710 -25.73 33.77 6.42
C SER A 710 -24.96 34.11 5.15
N TYR A 711 -23.79 33.51 4.96
CA TYR A 711 -23.05 33.60 3.70
C TYR A 711 -22.99 32.23 3.00
N LYS A 712 -22.82 32.24 1.68
CA LYS A 712 -22.79 31.05 0.83
C LYS A 712 -21.37 30.57 0.61
N LEU A 713 -21.17 29.26 0.71
CA LEU A 713 -19.97 28.59 0.19
C LEU A 713 -20.35 27.87 -1.10
N ILE A 714 -19.70 28.25 -2.20
CA ILE A 714 -19.86 27.64 -3.52
C ILE A 714 -18.62 26.79 -3.75
N TYR A 715 -18.80 25.49 -3.88
CA TYR A 715 -17.69 24.54 -4.01
C TYR A 715 -17.60 24.00 -5.42
N ILE A 716 -16.45 24.25 -6.06
CA ILE A 716 -16.13 23.82 -7.42
C ILE A 716 -14.84 23.00 -7.34
N ALA A 717 -14.96 21.68 -7.39
CA ALA A 717 -13.83 20.77 -7.27
C ALA A 717 -14.10 19.45 -7.97
N GLY A 718 -13.06 18.75 -8.41
CA GLY A 718 -13.16 17.40 -8.90
C GLY A 718 -12.23 16.44 -8.19
N SER A 719 -12.40 15.16 -8.51
CA SER A 719 -11.52 14.10 -8.01
C SER A 719 -10.13 14.16 -8.64
N ASP A 720 -10.00 14.90 -9.74
CA ASP A 720 -8.74 15.25 -10.38
C ASP A 720 -8.84 16.64 -11.05
N ARG A 721 -7.73 17.07 -11.66
CA ARG A 721 -7.59 18.38 -12.31
C ARG A 721 -8.59 18.58 -13.45
N LEU A 722 -8.86 17.54 -14.24
CA LEU A 722 -9.79 17.60 -15.37
C LEU A 722 -11.22 17.70 -14.87
N GLY A 723 -11.55 17.02 -13.77
CA GLY A 723 -12.81 17.16 -13.07
C GLY A 723 -13.05 18.59 -12.58
N THR A 724 -12.07 19.19 -11.89
CA THR A 724 -12.17 20.60 -11.45
C THR A 724 -12.35 21.56 -12.63
N GLU A 725 -11.61 21.35 -13.73
CA GLU A 725 -11.78 22.15 -14.96
C GLU A 725 -13.17 21.97 -15.59
N ALA A 726 -13.71 20.74 -15.61
CA ALA A 726 -15.04 20.45 -16.14
C ALA A 726 -16.14 21.17 -15.34
N ALA A 727 -16.06 21.09 -14.00
CA ALA A 727 -17.00 21.76 -13.12
C ALA A 727 -16.92 23.29 -13.27
N LEU A 728 -15.73 23.87 -13.38
CA LEU A 728 -15.58 25.31 -13.59
C LEU A 728 -16.18 25.77 -14.93
N LYS A 729 -15.84 25.11 -16.03
CA LYS A 729 -16.36 25.50 -17.34
C LYS A 729 -17.87 25.34 -17.44
N TYR A 730 -18.44 24.32 -16.79
CA TYR A 730 -19.89 24.20 -16.71
C TYR A 730 -20.51 25.26 -15.80
N PHE A 731 -19.88 25.58 -14.66
CA PHE A 731 -20.32 26.65 -13.76
C PHE A 731 -20.50 27.98 -14.49
N GLU A 732 -19.56 28.36 -15.36
CA GLU A 732 -19.62 29.59 -16.17
C GLU A 732 -20.84 29.65 -17.12
N THR A 733 -21.45 28.50 -17.43
CA THR A 733 -22.67 28.41 -18.27
C THR A 733 -23.98 28.43 -17.50
N LEU A 734 -23.95 28.37 -16.16
CA LEU A 734 -25.15 28.31 -15.36
C LEU A 734 -25.94 29.63 -15.39
N THR A 735 -27.27 29.52 -15.40
CA THR A 735 -28.15 30.70 -15.27
C THR A 735 -28.27 31.18 -13.83
N GLU A 736 -28.14 30.28 -12.85
CA GLU A 736 -28.21 30.54 -11.41
C GLU A 736 -27.43 29.48 -10.62
N LEU A 737 -27.18 29.74 -9.34
CA LEU A 737 -26.54 28.75 -8.46
C LEU A 737 -27.45 27.53 -8.29
N PRO A 738 -26.90 26.31 -8.29
CA PRO A 738 -27.72 25.12 -8.20
C PRO A 738 -28.25 24.89 -6.77
N ASP A 739 -29.49 24.41 -6.67
CA ASP A 739 -30.12 24.04 -5.39
C ASP A 739 -29.66 22.66 -4.90
N GLU A 740 -29.22 21.78 -5.81
CA GLU A 740 -28.66 20.44 -5.54
C GLU A 740 -27.27 20.30 -6.19
N PRO A 741 -26.39 19.41 -5.70
CA PRO A 741 -25.08 19.21 -6.30
C PRO A 741 -25.17 18.79 -7.77
N ILE A 742 -24.36 19.39 -8.65
CA ILE A 742 -24.26 18.98 -10.05
C ILE A 742 -22.92 18.31 -10.29
N THR A 743 -22.94 17.10 -10.86
CA THR A 743 -21.75 16.36 -11.27
C THR A 743 -21.50 16.51 -12.77
N VAL A 744 -20.25 16.81 -13.13
CA VAL A 744 -19.83 17.10 -14.50
C VAL A 744 -18.58 16.28 -14.83
N GLU A 745 -18.51 15.68 -16.02
CA GLU A 745 -17.37 14.89 -16.50
C GLU A 745 -16.63 15.61 -17.63
N TRP A 746 -15.29 15.61 -17.59
CA TRP A 746 -14.46 16.05 -18.69
C TRP A 746 -14.39 14.99 -19.79
N THR A 747 -14.65 15.41 -21.02
CA THR A 747 -14.58 14.57 -22.22
C THR A 747 -13.70 15.21 -23.29
N PRO A 748 -13.23 14.45 -24.30
CA PRO A 748 -12.46 15.02 -25.41
C PRO A 748 -13.16 16.15 -26.19
N ASN A 749 -14.49 16.28 -26.08
CA ASN A 749 -15.30 17.30 -26.74
C ASN A 749 -15.73 18.45 -25.80
N GLY A 750 -15.17 18.54 -24.59
CA GLY A 750 -15.59 19.49 -23.54
C GLY A 750 -16.24 18.78 -22.35
N PHE A 751 -17.08 19.48 -21.58
CA PHE A 751 -17.72 18.93 -20.39
C PHE A 751 -19.09 18.30 -20.69
N LYS A 752 -19.50 17.32 -19.88
CA LYS A 752 -20.81 16.67 -19.93
C LYS A 752 -21.41 16.56 -18.53
N VAL A 753 -22.64 17.03 -18.35
CA VAL A 753 -23.39 16.84 -17.10
C VAL A 753 -23.75 15.37 -16.94
N ILE A 754 -23.51 14.82 -15.74
CA ILE A 754 -23.73 13.41 -15.41
C ILE A 754 -24.98 13.22 -14.56
N GLU A 755 -25.09 14.01 -13.49
CA GLU A 755 -26.17 13.93 -12.49
C GLU A 755 -26.45 15.30 -11.89
#